data_AF-A0A925P023-F1
#
_entry.id   AF-A0A925P023-F1
#
_cell.length_a   1.000
_cell.length_b   1.000
_cell.length_c   1.000
_cell.angle_alpha   90.00
_cell.angle_beta   90.00
_cell.angle_gamma   90.00
#
_symmetry.space_group_name_H-M   'P 1'
#
loop_
_entity.id
_entity.type
_entity.pdbx_description
1 polymer ?
#
loop_
_entity_poly.entity_id
_entity_poly.type
_entity_poly.pdbx_seq_one_letter_code
_entity_poly.pdbx_strand_id
1 'polypeptide(L)'
;MKFEKILQRLKITPVYLILTLVFWASAHTQASTYRVKSVIEYLDAEDKASPGDTILWETGTFQDMNWVISKDGLVIKAEQPGTSIFRGSSKVEIKASKITFSGFQFIDGKAKDDVCKISGSQNIIEQLNFSNYHSNYYLNVTATAHHNTVRYCNFEKKPEDKQTSVVQIQVDEKQPGYNLVSHCSFKNHTAPPNAGGDYGIEALRIGYSYQSRFISRTIVEYCYFYRCNGDGEIISSKARENVFRYNTFSDNGESHFTLRHGKDNVLYGNFFLRGAGLRIKEGQNQMVYNNYFNTGNQWAIKLENYKADPLKSIVIAHNTFAESGSILLGGKGDFQPTEVLLASNLFYKPTASLIDDSTGLESFSSNAVQDSQSQIPKGFYVSNVKILMNPEGFYQPEDRMSKSKVNSKLQILDIPTLNDDPQITRDIAGNKRPEKEKSAGSFDPGKKSIQMKPYATAENTGPEYLQRKDNLAKQVIENIREETIEKANQLIKEKPVTVTASSCIRSAGKKNDFYSEGDYWWPDPANPTGPYIQKDGQTNPDNFVAHRLAMIRLSEIAATHTSAWILSGDQKYANQVLIHLNAWFVDPATRMNPNMLYAQAIWGRFTGRGIGLIDAYHLVEVIRSVKMLEEKGGLSTDQLKPVKAWFGDFLTWMTTHSYGIDEMNARNNHGTCWVVTAAAMADLTQNKEVRELCIDRFKTVFLPSQMSEDGSFPLELKRTKPYGYSLFNMDAMCNLAEILSTPDDNLWEFQTPDGKSLKKGMEYIYPYITDKSKWPFAKDIYIWDEWPARQSSLLFAGLAYEKEEYIHTFLSLPATFTHPEVIRNVPVRHPIIWLTKIN
;
A
#
# COMPACT_ATOMS: atom_id res chain seq x y z
N MET A 1 -22.78 -3.53 -69.46
CA MET A 1 -24.21 -3.69 -69.76
C MET A 1 -25.02 -3.26 -68.54
N LYS A 2 -25.87 -2.24 -68.72
CA LYS A 2 -26.99 -1.82 -67.86
C LYS A 2 -26.69 -1.48 -66.39
N PHE A 3 -26.08 -0.30 -66.18
CA PHE A 3 -26.45 0.59 -65.06
C PHE A 3 -26.23 2.07 -65.42
N GLU A 4 -26.43 2.43 -66.69
CA GLU A 4 -25.97 3.72 -67.25
C GLU A 4 -27.07 4.52 -67.97
N LYS A 5 -28.36 4.23 -67.77
CA LYS A 5 -29.42 4.88 -68.57
C LYS A 5 -30.74 5.24 -67.90
N ILE A 6 -30.77 5.50 -66.59
CA ILE A 6 -31.93 6.20 -65.98
C ILE A 6 -31.41 7.10 -64.86
N LEU A 7 -31.02 8.33 -65.21
CA LEU A 7 -31.21 9.56 -64.43
C LEU A 7 -30.65 10.79 -65.17
N GLN A 8 -30.90 10.87 -66.48
CA GLN A 8 -30.95 12.14 -67.22
C GLN A 8 -32.37 12.71 -67.15
N ARG A 9 -32.68 13.46 -66.07
CA ARG A 9 -33.75 14.49 -65.93
C ARG A 9 -33.36 15.22 -64.63
N LEU A 10 -33.00 16.50 -64.53
CA LEU A 10 -33.37 17.73 -65.22
C LEU A 10 -32.25 18.79 -65.06
N LYS A 11 -32.22 19.74 -65.99
CA LYS A 11 -31.33 20.90 -66.10
C LYS A 11 -31.65 21.99 -65.06
N ILE A 12 -30.66 22.54 -64.35
CA ILE A 12 -30.61 23.98 -63.94
C ILE A 12 -29.13 24.45 -63.94
N THR A 13 -28.90 25.61 -64.56
CA THR A 13 -27.65 26.38 -64.79
C THR A 13 -27.22 27.20 -63.53
N PRO A 14 -26.11 27.97 -63.52
CA PRO A 14 -25.16 28.03 -62.39
C PRO A 14 -25.26 29.33 -61.58
N VAL A 15 -25.56 29.22 -60.30
CA VAL A 15 -25.33 30.30 -59.32
C VAL A 15 -24.86 29.63 -58.04
N TYR A 16 -23.56 29.37 -57.89
CA TYR A 16 -22.84 29.18 -56.62
C TYR A 16 -21.33 29.10 -56.93
N LEU A 17 -20.78 30.21 -57.40
CA LEU A 17 -19.35 30.51 -57.29
C LEU A 17 -19.30 31.74 -56.37
N ILE A 18 -18.54 31.66 -55.28
CA ILE A 18 -18.53 32.56 -54.09
C ILE A 18 -19.47 32.06 -52.96
N LEU A 19 -19.16 30.90 -52.37
CA LEU A 19 -19.35 30.60 -50.92
C LEU A 19 -18.77 29.23 -50.51
N THR A 20 -17.62 28.84 -51.08
CA THR A 20 -16.90 27.61 -50.70
C THR A 20 -15.40 27.87 -50.59
N LEU A 21 -15.04 28.93 -49.86
CA LEU A 21 -13.67 29.24 -49.43
C LEU A 21 -13.68 29.86 -48.01
N VAL A 22 -14.48 29.31 -47.10
CA VAL A 22 -14.11 29.35 -45.67
C VAL A 22 -13.36 28.07 -45.42
N PHE A 23 -12.03 28.16 -45.57
CA PHE A 23 -11.09 27.22 -45.02
C PHE A 23 -11.47 26.95 -43.55
N TRP A 24 -12.05 25.78 -43.28
CA TRP A 24 -11.91 25.12 -41.99
C TRP A 24 -10.44 24.69 -41.86
N ALA A 25 -9.56 25.66 -41.65
CA ALA A 25 -8.34 25.42 -40.93
C ALA A 25 -8.76 25.30 -39.47
N SER A 26 -9.21 24.11 -39.07
CA SER A 26 -9.26 23.72 -37.67
C SER A 26 -7.80 23.70 -37.20
N ALA A 27 -7.26 24.85 -36.82
CA ALA A 27 -6.02 24.93 -36.09
C ALA A 27 -6.23 24.06 -34.84
N HIS A 28 -5.69 22.85 -34.87
CA HIS A 28 -5.44 22.11 -33.64
C HIS A 28 -4.36 22.93 -32.92
N THR A 29 -4.78 23.95 -32.17
CA THR A 29 -3.92 24.62 -31.22
C THR A 29 -3.54 23.55 -30.21
N GLN A 30 -2.32 23.05 -30.33
CA GLN A 30 -1.74 22.16 -29.34
C GLN A 30 -1.81 22.89 -27.99
N ALA A 31 -2.42 22.25 -26.98
CA ALA A 31 -2.50 22.81 -25.64
C ALA A 31 -1.10 23.19 -25.15
N SER A 32 -0.93 24.45 -24.79
CA SER A 32 0.35 24.96 -24.30
C SER A 32 0.61 24.46 -22.89
N THR A 33 1.88 24.27 -22.53
CA THR A 33 2.29 23.90 -21.17
C THR A 33 3.17 24.99 -20.59
N TYR A 34 2.77 25.51 -19.43
CA TYR A 34 3.49 26.53 -18.68
C TYR A 34 4.03 25.88 -17.40
N ARG A 35 5.36 25.90 -17.22
CA ARG A 35 6.02 25.34 -16.04
C ARG A 35 6.20 26.42 -14.99
N VAL A 36 5.91 26.09 -13.73
CA VAL A 36 5.93 27.05 -12.62
C VAL A 36 6.50 26.41 -11.35
N LYS A 37 7.17 27.22 -10.53
CA LYS A 37 7.67 26.85 -9.19
C LYS A 37 7.39 27.93 -8.13
N SER A 38 6.58 28.93 -8.46
CA SER A 38 6.17 30.00 -7.53
C SER A 38 4.79 30.55 -7.88
N VAL A 39 4.14 31.23 -6.94
CA VAL A 39 2.86 31.92 -7.19
C VAL A 39 2.99 33.01 -8.26
N ILE A 40 4.13 33.71 -8.32
CA ILE A 40 4.35 34.77 -9.33
C ILE A 40 4.37 34.17 -10.74
N GLU A 41 5.10 33.08 -10.92
CA GLU A 41 5.14 32.35 -12.20
C GLU A 41 3.78 31.74 -12.53
N TYR A 42 3.05 31.24 -11.54
CA TYR A 42 1.68 30.77 -11.71
C TYR A 42 0.74 31.87 -12.25
N LEU A 43 0.80 33.08 -11.68
CA LEU A 43 -0.05 34.19 -12.12
C LEU A 43 0.30 34.64 -13.55
N ASP A 44 1.58 34.69 -13.90
CA ASP A 44 2.03 34.99 -15.27
C ASP A 44 1.59 33.90 -16.27
N ALA A 45 1.64 32.63 -15.84
CA ALA A 45 1.13 31.52 -16.63
C ALA A 45 -0.39 31.57 -16.82
N GLU A 46 -1.16 31.85 -15.76
CA GLU A 46 -2.63 31.97 -15.83
C GLU A 46 -3.06 33.09 -16.77
N ASP A 47 -2.37 34.24 -16.76
CA ASP A 47 -2.66 35.35 -17.66
C ASP A 47 -2.53 34.93 -19.14
N LYS A 48 -1.50 34.16 -19.47
CA LYS A 48 -1.19 33.70 -20.83
C LYS A 48 -2.00 32.48 -21.27
N ALA A 49 -2.37 31.60 -20.34
CA ALA A 49 -2.99 30.32 -20.65
C ALA A 49 -4.41 30.47 -21.24
N SER A 50 -4.76 29.67 -22.25
CA SER A 50 -6.11 29.57 -22.79
C SER A 50 -6.83 28.32 -22.26
N PRO A 51 -8.18 28.24 -22.31
CA PRO A 51 -8.89 27.02 -21.96
C PRO A 51 -8.33 25.80 -22.71
N GLY A 52 -8.04 24.73 -21.98
CA GLY A 52 -7.36 23.52 -22.46
C GLY A 52 -5.86 23.48 -22.17
N ASP A 53 -5.22 24.61 -21.87
CA ASP A 53 -3.79 24.67 -21.55
C ASP A 53 -3.48 24.06 -20.17
N THR A 54 -2.23 23.64 -20.02
CA THR A 54 -1.72 23.05 -18.78
C THR A 54 -0.76 24.00 -18.06
N ILE A 55 -0.99 24.22 -16.77
CA ILE A 55 -0.01 24.79 -15.85
C ILE A 55 0.57 23.65 -15.01
N LEU A 56 1.87 23.41 -15.18
CA LEU A 56 2.61 22.30 -14.60
C LEU A 56 3.51 22.80 -13.47
N TRP A 57 3.23 22.40 -12.24
CA TRP A 57 4.10 22.70 -11.11
C TRP A 57 5.28 21.75 -11.07
N GLU A 58 6.48 22.30 -10.92
CA GLU A 58 7.70 21.49 -10.83
C GLU A 58 7.73 20.65 -9.53
N THR A 59 8.55 19.60 -9.55
CA THR A 59 8.89 18.83 -8.34
C THR A 59 9.53 19.76 -7.30
N GLY A 60 9.03 19.72 -6.06
CA GLY A 60 9.59 20.53 -4.99
C GLY A 60 8.70 20.61 -3.76
N THR A 61 9.29 21.12 -2.67
CA THR A 61 8.53 21.53 -1.48
C THR A 61 8.36 23.04 -1.49
N PHE A 62 7.11 23.50 -1.43
CA PHE A 62 6.73 24.90 -1.48
C PHE A 62 6.11 25.31 -0.14
N GLN A 63 6.63 26.39 0.43
CA GLN A 63 6.19 26.93 1.72
C GLN A 63 5.29 28.14 1.51
N ASP A 64 4.24 28.26 2.32
CA ASP A 64 3.40 29.46 2.44
C ASP A 64 2.81 29.98 1.11
N MET A 65 2.52 29.08 0.17
CA MET A 65 1.99 29.42 -1.14
C MET A 65 0.48 29.60 -1.11
N ASN A 66 0.03 30.82 -1.36
CA ASN A 66 -1.38 31.18 -1.36
C ASN A 66 -1.76 31.71 -2.74
N TRP A 67 -2.64 31.01 -3.46
CA TRP A 67 -3.05 31.45 -4.80
C TRP A 67 -4.53 31.19 -5.09
N VAL A 68 -5.02 31.84 -6.13
CA VAL A 68 -6.40 31.77 -6.60
C VAL A 68 -6.39 31.31 -8.05
N ILE A 69 -7.18 30.30 -8.37
CA ILE A 69 -7.45 29.86 -9.74
C ILE A 69 -8.70 30.59 -10.22
N SER A 70 -8.52 31.51 -11.16
CA SER A 70 -9.54 32.48 -11.58
C SER A 70 -9.98 32.32 -13.04
N LYS A 71 -9.20 31.59 -13.85
CA LYS A 71 -9.48 31.38 -15.28
C LYS A 71 -10.02 29.99 -15.59
N ASP A 72 -11.16 29.94 -16.26
CA ASP A 72 -11.88 28.71 -16.60
C ASP A 72 -11.12 27.80 -17.57
N GLY A 73 -11.38 26.49 -17.47
CA GLY A 73 -10.98 25.51 -18.47
C GLY A 73 -9.50 25.10 -18.44
N LEU A 74 -8.76 25.42 -17.38
CA LEU A 74 -7.34 25.07 -17.26
C LEU A 74 -7.11 23.69 -16.64
N VAL A 75 -6.00 23.05 -17.02
CA VAL A 75 -5.45 21.88 -16.35
C VAL A 75 -4.28 22.33 -15.48
N ILE A 76 -4.38 22.18 -14.17
CA ILE A 76 -3.35 22.59 -13.20
C ILE A 76 -2.91 21.33 -12.45
N LYS A 77 -1.66 20.91 -12.63
CA LYS A 77 -1.18 19.64 -12.06
C LYS A 77 0.29 19.68 -11.66
N ALA A 78 0.67 18.76 -10.78
CA ALA A 78 2.08 18.47 -10.50
C ALA A 78 2.74 17.84 -11.74
N GLU A 79 4.04 18.10 -11.94
CA GLU A 79 4.83 17.48 -13.02
C GLU A 79 4.82 15.97 -12.91
N GLN A 80 5.12 15.47 -11.71
CA GLN A 80 4.92 14.09 -11.32
C GLN A 80 3.97 14.08 -10.12
N PRO A 81 2.83 13.35 -10.19
CA PRO A 81 1.90 13.27 -9.07
C PRO A 81 2.62 12.89 -7.76
N GLY A 82 2.33 13.65 -6.69
CA GLY A 82 2.97 13.47 -5.38
C GLY A 82 4.27 14.25 -5.17
N THR A 83 4.89 14.81 -6.21
CA THR A 83 6.21 15.45 -6.06
C THR A 83 6.18 16.96 -5.79
N SER A 84 5.02 17.61 -6.01
CA SER A 84 4.79 19.00 -5.64
C SER A 84 4.08 19.06 -4.27
N ILE A 85 4.86 19.39 -3.23
CA ILE A 85 4.45 19.32 -1.82
C ILE A 85 4.28 20.73 -1.27
N PHE A 86 3.08 21.08 -0.81
CA PHE A 86 2.76 22.34 -0.16
C PHE A 86 2.73 22.18 1.36
N ARG A 87 3.47 23.06 2.04
CA ARG A 87 3.62 23.10 3.51
C ARG A 87 3.39 24.51 4.04
N GLY A 88 3.55 24.68 5.35
CA GLY A 88 3.38 25.99 6.00
C GLY A 88 1.92 26.44 5.92
N SER A 89 1.69 27.70 5.59
CA SER A 89 0.35 28.30 5.49
C SER A 89 -0.32 28.17 4.12
N SER A 90 0.24 27.35 3.22
CA SER A 90 -0.21 27.21 1.84
C SER A 90 -1.70 26.86 1.72
N LYS A 91 -2.37 27.46 0.73
CA LYS A 91 -3.78 27.20 0.38
C LYS A 91 -4.11 27.62 -1.05
N VAL A 92 -5.18 27.05 -1.59
CA VAL A 92 -5.70 27.33 -2.94
C VAL A 92 -7.20 27.63 -2.90
N GLU A 93 -7.62 28.69 -3.63
CA GLU A 93 -9.04 28.97 -3.90
C GLU A 93 -9.35 28.80 -5.40
N ILE A 94 -10.24 27.89 -5.74
CA ILE A 94 -10.68 27.60 -7.11
C ILE A 94 -12.00 28.31 -7.37
N LYS A 95 -11.93 29.54 -7.90
CA LYS A 95 -13.12 30.32 -8.30
C LYS A 95 -13.60 29.94 -9.69
N ALA A 96 -12.68 29.52 -10.54
CA ALA A 96 -12.94 29.13 -11.91
C ALA A 96 -13.67 27.79 -12.04
N SER A 97 -14.34 27.60 -13.18
CA SER A 97 -15.07 26.41 -13.58
C SER A 97 -14.29 25.59 -14.62
N LYS A 98 -14.64 24.31 -14.76
CA LYS A 98 -14.01 23.38 -15.71
C LYS A 98 -12.49 23.23 -15.50
N ILE A 99 -12.06 23.32 -14.25
CA ILE A 99 -10.67 23.13 -13.84
C ILE A 99 -10.41 21.66 -13.57
N THR A 100 -9.28 21.16 -14.06
CA THR A 100 -8.67 19.93 -13.54
C THR A 100 -7.54 20.32 -12.60
N PHE A 101 -7.66 20.00 -11.30
CA PHE A 101 -6.64 20.27 -10.29
C PHE A 101 -6.13 18.94 -9.70
N SER A 102 -4.86 18.59 -9.98
CA SER A 102 -4.41 17.19 -9.86
C SER A 102 -2.98 16.98 -9.34
N GLY A 103 -2.79 15.97 -8.49
CA GLY A 103 -1.48 15.39 -8.20
C GLY A 103 -0.67 16.08 -7.10
N PHE A 104 -1.27 16.94 -6.28
CA PHE A 104 -0.56 17.72 -5.26
C PHE A 104 -0.64 17.10 -3.86
N GLN A 105 0.35 17.42 -3.02
CA GLN A 105 0.33 17.11 -1.60
C GLN A 105 0.23 18.38 -0.76
N PHE A 106 -0.65 18.39 0.25
CA PHE A 106 -0.74 19.38 1.31
C PHE A 106 -0.50 18.65 2.64
N ILE A 107 0.73 18.70 3.14
CA ILE A 107 1.14 17.90 4.31
C ILE A 107 1.88 18.74 5.35
N ASP A 108 1.74 18.41 6.62
CA ASP A 108 2.51 19.02 7.72
C ASP A 108 2.50 20.56 7.71
N GLY A 109 1.32 21.15 7.61
CA GLY A 109 1.16 22.61 7.51
C GLY A 109 0.07 23.17 8.42
N LYS A 110 -0.12 24.48 8.34
CA LYS A 110 -1.06 25.26 9.14
C LYS A 110 -1.59 26.46 8.36
N ALA A 111 -2.74 26.28 7.71
CA ALA A 111 -3.51 27.36 7.11
C ALA A 111 -4.47 27.98 8.14
N LYS A 112 -4.66 29.30 8.06
CA LYS A 112 -5.67 29.99 8.88
C LYS A 112 -7.11 29.67 8.46
N ASP A 113 -7.31 29.32 7.19
CA ASP A 113 -8.62 29.09 6.56
C ASP A 113 -8.69 27.67 5.99
N ASP A 114 -9.50 27.47 4.95
CA ASP A 114 -9.61 26.23 4.18
C ASP A 114 -8.33 26.02 3.37
N VAL A 115 -7.85 24.77 3.27
CA VAL A 115 -6.68 24.45 2.44
C VAL A 115 -7.04 24.50 0.96
N CYS A 116 -8.17 23.89 0.58
CA CYS A 116 -8.71 23.93 -0.78
C CYS A 116 -10.17 24.37 -0.75
N LYS A 117 -10.45 25.56 -1.27
CA LYS A 117 -11.83 26.10 -1.36
C LYS A 117 -12.28 26.17 -2.81
N ILE A 118 -13.47 25.66 -3.11
CA ILE A 118 -14.01 25.54 -4.47
C ILE A 118 -15.32 26.29 -4.59
N SER A 119 -15.33 27.30 -5.46
CA SER A 119 -16.51 28.12 -5.76
C SER A 119 -16.97 28.03 -7.21
N GLY A 120 -16.11 27.56 -8.12
CA GLY A 120 -16.52 27.24 -9.49
C GLY A 120 -17.15 25.85 -9.62
N SER A 121 -17.70 25.59 -10.80
CA SER A 121 -18.48 24.40 -11.11
C SER A 121 -17.80 23.52 -12.16
N GLN A 122 -18.24 22.27 -12.28
CA GLN A 122 -17.70 21.32 -13.26
C GLN A 122 -16.18 21.10 -13.12
N ASN A 123 -15.63 21.27 -11.92
CA ASN A 123 -14.22 21.03 -11.65
C ASN A 123 -13.96 19.56 -11.34
N ILE A 124 -12.78 19.08 -11.72
CA ILE A 124 -12.23 17.78 -11.38
C ILE A 124 -11.08 18.00 -10.41
N ILE A 125 -11.26 17.55 -9.18
CA ILE A 125 -10.27 17.62 -8.10
C ILE A 125 -9.81 16.20 -7.82
N GLU A 126 -8.56 15.89 -8.13
CA GLU A 126 -8.13 14.50 -8.09
C GLU A 126 -6.69 14.28 -7.65
N GLN A 127 -6.38 13.08 -7.18
CA GLN A 127 -4.99 12.70 -6.84
C GLN A 127 -4.37 13.67 -5.82
N LEU A 128 -5.17 14.23 -4.91
CA LEU A 128 -4.68 15.13 -3.87
C LEU A 128 -4.45 14.38 -2.57
N ASN A 129 -3.34 14.67 -1.89
CA ASN A 129 -3.08 14.18 -0.56
C ASN A 129 -3.18 15.32 0.46
N PHE A 130 -4.04 15.18 1.46
CA PHE A 130 -4.11 16.06 2.62
C PHE A 130 -3.80 15.25 3.88
N SER A 131 -2.72 15.58 4.59
CA SER A 131 -2.28 14.84 5.77
C SER A 131 -1.68 15.76 6.82
N ASN A 132 -2.08 15.61 8.09
CA ASN A 132 -1.50 16.36 9.21
C ASN A 132 -1.44 17.90 8.98
N TYR A 133 -2.53 18.50 8.50
CA TYR A 133 -2.59 19.92 8.18
C TYR A 133 -3.60 20.64 9.09
N HIS A 134 -3.19 21.72 9.73
CA HIS A 134 -4.09 22.54 10.54
C HIS A 134 -4.89 23.49 9.62
N SER A 135 -6.23 23.45 9.69
CA SER A 135 -7.13 24.22 8.82
C SER A 135 -8.58 24.19 9.29
N ASN A 136 -9.44 25.04 8.69
CA ASN A 136 -10.89 24.88 8.79
C ASN A 136 -11.30 23.54 8.13
N TYR A 137 -11.19 23.48 6.81
CA TYR A 137 -11.49 22.31 6.00
C TYR A 137 -10.24 21.97 5.18
N TYR A 138 -9.97 20.68 4.98
CA TYR A 138 -9.05 20.27 3.92
C TYR A 138 -9.63 20.65 2.55
N LEU A 139 -10.93 20.38 2.36
CA LEU A 139 -11.63 20.71 1.13
C LEU A 139 -13.04 21.24 1.43
N ASN A 140 -13.39 22.38 0.85
CA ASN A 140 -14.70 23.02 0.99
C ASN A 140 -15.29 23.38 -0.37
N VAL A 141 -16.37 22.69 -0.76
CA VAL A 141 -17.20 23.04 -1.91
C VAL A 141 -18.29 24.00 -1.44
N THR A 142 -18.23 25.23 -1.93
CA THR A 142 -19.19 26.28 -1.52
C THR A 142 -20.58 26.07 -2.14
N ALA A 143 -21.60 26.69 -1.55
CA ALA A 143 -23.00 26.36 -1.85
C ALA A 143 -23.37 26.54 -3.33
N THR A 144 -22.84 27.57 -4.00
CA THR A 144 -23.15 27.87 -5.41
C THR A 144 -22.41 26.98 -6.40
N ALA A 145 -21.44 26.20 -5.94
CA ALA A 145 -20.62 25.33 -6.78
C ALA A 145 -21.36 24.01 -7.05
N HIS A 146 -21.38 23.58 -8.31
CA HIS A 146 -22.14 22.39 -8.72
C HIS A 146 -21.37 21.52 -9.72
N HIS A 147 -21.74 20.23 -9.79
CA HIS A 147 -21.18 19.24 -10.69
C HIS A 147 -19.66 19.08 -10.54
N ASN A 148 -19.12 19.33 -9.35
CA ASN A 148 -17.72 19.08 -9.08
C ASN A 148 -17.50 17.60 -8.77
N THR A 149 -16.38 17.08 -9.24
CA THR A 149 -15.93 15.72 -8.96
C THR A 149 -14.69 15.77 -8.08
N VAL A 150 -14.75 15.16 -6.90
CA VAL A 150 -13.61 14.92 -6.02
C VAL A 150 -13.30 13.43 -6.08
N ARG A 151 -12.13 13.04 -6.61
CA ARG A 151 -11.82 11.62 -6.80
C ARG A 151 -10.37 11.23 -6.57
N TYR A 152 -10.13 10.01 -6.08
CA TYR A 152 -8.76 9.54 -5.79
C TYR A 152 -7.99 10.51 -4.88
N CYS A 153 -8.68 11.19 -3.96
CA CYS A 153 -8.06 12.07 -2.98
C CYS A 153 -7.92 11.32 -1.64
N ASN A 154 -6.86 11.64 -0.90
CA ASN A 154 -6.62 11.15 0.44
C ASN A 154 -6.78 12.30 1.43
N PHE A 155 -7.56 12.05 2.47
CA PHE A 155 -7.74 12.94 3.60
C PHE A 155 -7.42 12.14 4.86
N GLU A 156 -6.37 12.51 5.57
CA GLU A 156 -6.02 11.82 6.79
C GLU A 156 -5.45 12.72 7.87
N LYS A 157 -5.55 12.25 9.12
CA LYS A 157 -4.89 12.87 10.28
C LYS A 157 -5.11 14.38 10.40
N LYS A 158 -6.31 14.88 10.07
CA LYS A 158 -6.67 16.28 10.35
C LYS A 158 -6.51 16.52 11.85
N PRO A 159 -5.60 17.41 12.28
CA PRO A 159 -5.44 17.72 13.69
C PRO A 159 -6.70 18.41 14.25
N GLU A 160 -6.94 18.24 15.54
CA GLU A 160 -7.99 18.94 16.26
C GLU A 160 -7.56 20.39 16.54
N ASP A 161 -7.85 21.28 15.61
CA ASP A 161 -7.56 22.70 15.73
C ASP A 161 -8.79 23.60 15.60
N LYS A 162 -9.85 23.10 14.95
CA LYS A 162 -11.14 23.75 14.76
C LYS A 162 -12.26 22.72 14.66
N GLN A 163 -13.43 23.05 15.23
CA GLN A 163 -14.65 22.23 15.17
C GLN A 163 -15.33 22.37 13.78
N THR A 164 -14.69 21.82 12.76
CA THR A 164 -15.12 21.82 11.37
C THR A 164 -14.72 20.53 10.67
N SER A 165 -15.67 19.92 9.94
CA SER A 165 -15.45 18.66 9.21
C SER A 165 -14.19 18.68 8.34
N VAL A 166 -13.67 17.50 8.00
CA VAL A 166 -12.49 17.37 7.14
C VAL A 166 -12.80 17.84 5.73
N VAL A 167 -13.88 17.32 5.16
CA VAL A 167 -14.44 17.75 3.87
C VAL A 167 -15.84 18.31 4.10
N GLN A 168 -16.12 19.46 3.47
CA GLN A 168 -17.43 20.12 3.48
C GLN A 168 -17.96 20.26 2.07
N ILE A 169 -19.20 19.83 1.87
CA ILE A 169 -20.01 20.16 0.69
C ILE A 169 -21.18 21.00 1.17
N GLN A 170 -21.26 22.25 0.75
CA GLN A 170 -22.37 23.13 1.10
C GLN A 170 -23.51 22.99 0.09
N VAL A 171 -24.72 23.38 0.50
CA VAL A 171 -25.94 23.18 -0.31
C VAL A 171 -26.66 24.51 -0.50
N ASP A 172 -26.98 24.83 -1.76
CA ASP A 172 -27.73 26.03 -2.12
C ASP A 172 -29.25 25.81 -2.09
N GLU A 173 -29.99 26.89 -1.81
CA GLU A 173 -31.45 26.86 -1.73
C GLU A 173 -32.14 26.67 -3.09
N LYS A 174 -31.53 27.19 -4.15
CA LYS A 174 -32.15 27.32 -5.48
C LYS A 174 -31.60 26.31 -6.48
N GLN A 175 -30.34 25.92 -6.34
CA GLN A 175 -29.64 25.06 -7.29
C GLN A 175 -29.05 23.82 -6.62
N PRO A 176 -29.49 22.60 -6.99
CA PRO A 176 -28.85 21.39 -6.51
C PRO A 176 -27.39 21.28 -6.95
N GLY A 177 -26.56 20.73 -6.06
CA GLY A 177 -25.12 20.63 -6.23
C GLY A 177 -24.70 19.58 -7.26
N TYR A 178 -25.27 18.37 -7.25
CA TYR A 178 -24.81 17.25 -8.11
C TYR A 178 -23.31 16.94 -8.00
N ASN A 179 -22.71 17.14 -6.82
CA ASN A 179 -21.30 16.85 -6.63
C ASN A 179 -21.07 15.34 -6.51
N LEU A 180 -19.91 14.88 -6.96
CA LEU A 180 -19.47 13.48 -6.88
C LEU A 180 -18.23 13.38 -6.01
N VAL A 181 -18.28 12.56 -4.97
CA VAL A 181 -17.10 12.14 -4.19
C VAL A 181 -16.89 10.66 -4.45
N SER A 182 -15.78 10.30 -5.11
CA SER A 182 -15.57 8.94 -5.61
C SER A 182 -14.14 8.43 -5.37
N HIS A 183 -13.96 7.17 -4.99
CA HIS A 183 -12.62 6.56 -4.83
C HIS A 183 -11.68 7.32 -3.87
N CYS A 184 -12.21 8.08 -2.92
CA CYS A 184 -11.42 8.83 -1.94
C CYS A 184 -11.17 7.99 -0.69
N SER A 185 -10.04 8.21 -0.03
CA SER A 185 -9.72 7.60 1.26
C SER A 185 -9.78 8.64 2.38
N PHE A 186 -10.50 8.31 3.44
CA PHE A 186 -10.60 9.07 4.69
C PHE A 186 -10.03 8.21 5.81
N LYS A 187 -8.93 8.63 6.43
CA LYS A 187 -8.17 7.75 7.34
C LYS A 187 -7.72 8.46 8.61
N ASN A 188 -7.75 7.74 9.72
CA ASN A 188 -7.06 8.12 10.95
C ASN A 188 -7.41 9.54 11.44
N HIS A 189 -8.67 9.91 11.38
CA HIS A 189 -9.17 11.10 12.05
C HIS A 189 -9.52 10.67 13.47
N THR A 190 -8.73 11.04 14.46
CA THR A 190 -8.93 10.59 15.85
C THR A 190 -9.18 11.78 16.74
N ALA A 191 -10.24 11.72 17.53
CA ALA A 191 -10.44 12.64 18.64
C ALA A 191 -9.43 12.31 19.76
N PRO A 192 -9.20 13.21 20.72
CA PRO A 192 -8.49 12.88 21.95
C PRO A 192 -9.13 11.67 22.66
N PRO A 193 -8.36 10.85 23.39
CA PRO A 193 -8.92 9.75 24.17
C PRO A 193 -10.04 10.23 25.09
N ASN A 194 -11.17 9.49 25.13
CA ASN A 194 -12.38 9.78 25.91
C ASN A 194 -13.18 11.03 25.48
N ALA A 195 -12.94 11.56 24.28
CA ALA A 195 -13.59 12.79 23.86
C ALA A 195 -15.12 12.68 23.75
N GLY A 196 -15.68 11.60 23.20
CA GLY A 196 -17.14 11.36 23.13
C GLY A 196 -18.01 12.61 22.89
N GLY A 197 -18.15 13.09 21.65
CA GLY A 197 -18.85 14.35 21.39
C GLY A 197 -18.80 14.86 19.95
N ASP A 198 -19.36 16.06 19.75
CA ASP A 198 -19.38 16.86 18.51
C ASP A 198 -18.13 17.76 18.50
N TYR A 199 -17.02 17.23 17.98
CA TYR A 199 -15.73 17.91 17.89
C TYR A 199 -15.49 18.51 16.52
N GLY A 200 -16.45 18.34 15.60
CA GLY A 200 -16.35 18.84 14.25
C GLY A 200 -15.12 18.29 13.55
N ILE A 201 -14.89 16.97 13.61
CA ILE A 201 -13.90 16.28 12.76
C ILE A 201 -14.61 15.15 12.02
N GLU A 202 -15.84 15.43 11.54
CA GLU A 202 -16.53 14.51 10.65
C GLU A 202 -15.70 14.34 9.37
N ALA A 203 -15.51 13.11 8.89
CA ALA A 203 -14.71 12.87 7.68
C ALA A 203 -15.34 13.58 6.46
N LEU A 204 -16.67 13.58 6.38
CA LEU A 204 -17.42 14.28 5.33
C LEU A 204 -18.73 14.85 5.87
N ARG A 205 -18.99 16.13 5.60
CA ARG A 205 -20.29 16.76 5.86
C ARG A 205 -20.92 17.30 4.59
N ILE A 206 -22.22 17.00 4.41
CA ILE A 206 -23.03 17.51 3.29
C ILE A 206 -24.14 18.38 3.85
N GLY A 207 -23.98 19.69 3.70
CA GLY A 207 -24.87 20.73 4.21
C GLY A 207 -24.62 21.10 5.67
N TYR A 208 -25.47 22.01 6.15
CA TYR A 208 -25.62 22.40 7.56
C TYR A 208 -27.05 22.15 8.02
N SER A 209 -27.31 22.19 9.33
CA SER A 209 -28.66 22.01 9.86
C SER A 209 -29.68 23.01 9.28
N TYR A 210 -29.28 24.26 9.02
CA TYR A 210 -30.15 25.25 8.37
C TYR A 210 -30.34 25.04 6.85
N GLN A 211 -29.55 24.15 6.24
CA GLN A 211 -29.63 23.75 4.83
C GLN A 211 -30.35 22.41 4.63
N SER A 212 -30.82 21.76 5.71
CA SER A 212 -31.43 20.42 5.68
C SER A 212 -32.63 20.28 4.76
N ARG A 213 -33.33 21.39 4.48
CA ARG A 213 -34.48 21.45 3.57
C ARG A 213 -34.11 21.51 2.08
N PHE A 214 -32.85 21.77 1.76
CA PHE A 214 -32.37 21.98 0.40
C PHE A 214 -31.95 20.67 -0.28
N ILE A 215 -32.07 20.65 -1.60
CA ILE A 215 -31.75 19.49 -2.44
C ILE A 215 -30.27 19.55 -2.80
N SER A 216 -29.51 18.53 -2.40
CA SER A 216 -28.06 18.44 -2.65
C SER A 216 -27.74 17.60 -3.88
N ARG A 217 -28.33 16.40 -3.97
CA ARG A 217 -28.03 15.41 -5.03
C ARG A 217 -26.55 15.03 -5.12
N THR A 218 -25.84 15.09 -4.00
CA THR A 218 -24.45 14.64 -3.94
C THR A 218 -24.41 13.11 -3.93
N ILE A 219 -23.51 12.55 -4.72
CA ILE A 219 -23.19 11.11 -4.73
C ILE A 219 -21.87 10.91 -4.00
N VAL A 220 -21.84 9.99 -3.04
CA VAL A 220 -20.61 9.50 -2.39
C VAL A 220 -20.49 8.02 -2.68
N GLU A 221 -19.48 7.65 -3.45
CA GLU A 221 -19.31 6.27 -3.89
C GLU A 221 -17.87 5.75 -3.87
N TYR A 222 -17.70 4.44 -3.73
CA TYR A 222 -16.39 3.79 -3.77
C TYR A 222 -15.34 4.41 -2.83
N CYS A 223 -15.77 5.05 -1.74
CA CYS A 223 -14.87 5.67 -0.77
C CYS A 223 -14.56 4.74 0.41
N TYR A 224 -13.34 4.85 0.94
CA TYR A 224 -12.86 4.06 2.06
C TYR A 224 -12.71 4.94 3.32
N PHE A 225 -13.40 4.58 4.39
CA PHE A 225 -13.40 5.29 5.68
C PHE A 225 -12.83 4.39 6.77
N TYR A 226 -11.61 4.68 7.21
CA TYR A 226 -10.87 3.86 8.17
C TYR A 226 -10.45 4.66 9.39
N ARG A 227 -10.86 4.23 10.60
CA ARG A 227 -10.54 4.93 11.86
C ARG A 227 -10.85 6.43 11.80
N CYS A 228 -12.02 6.76 11.28
CA CYS A 228 -12.61 8.10 11.29
C CYS A 228 -13.34 8.32 12.62
N ASN A 229 -12.58 8.24 13.72
CA ASN A 229 -13.01 8.36 15.10
C ASN A 229 -12.85 9.80 15.66
N GLY A 230 -12.93 10.81 14.78
CA GLY A 230 -12.68 12.22 15.09
C GLY A 230 -13.88 12.94 15.72
N ASP A 231 -15.07 12.41 15.46
CA ASP A 231 -16.37 12.96 15.84
C ASP A 231 -17.34 11.79 16.04
N GLY A 232 -18.48 11.95 16.71
CA GLY A 232 -19.53 10.92 16.72
C GLY A 232 -20.07 10.55 15.31
N GLU A 233 -19.75 11.34 14.28
CA GLU A 233 -20.19 11.20 12.90
C GLU A 233 -19.01 10.99 11.93
N ILE A 234 -18.98 9.85 11.24
CA ILE A 234 -18.05 9.64 10.11
C ILE A 234 -18.49 10.52 8.93
N ILE A 235 -19.74 10.32 8.52
CA ILE A 235 -20.43 11.15 7.53
C ILE A 235 -21.60 11.82 8.24
N SER A 236 -21.72 13.14 8.08
CA SER A 236 -22.86 13.91 8.54
C SER A 236 -23.65 14.42 7.35
N SER A 237 -24.72 13.71 6.98
CA SER A 237 -25.64 14.15 5.93
C SER A 237 -26.69 15.07 6.53
N LYS A 238 -26.73 16.32 6.07
CA LYS A 238 -27.63 17.38 6.53
C LYS A 238 -28.33 18.06 5.34
N ALA A 239 -28.77 17.28 4.35
CA ALA A 239 -29.44 17.76 3.15
C ALA A 239 -30.31 16.66 2.52
N ARG A 240 -31.03 17.00 1.44
CA ARG A 240 -31.94 16.08 0.76
C ARG A 240 -31.33 15.43 -0.48
N GLU A 241 -31.90 14.29 -0.86
CA GLU A 241 -31.67 13.60 -2.14
C GLU A 241 -30.21 13.17 -2.36
N ASN A 242 -29.44 12.88 -1.31
CA ASN A 242 -28.08 12.35 -1.45
C ASN A 242 -28.10 10.83 -1.65
N VAL A 243 -27.09 10.32 -2.37
CA VAL A 243 -26.88 8.88 -2.61
C VAL A 243 -25.52 8.47 -2.07
N PHE A 244 -25.50 7.44 -1.21
CA PHE A 244 -24.28 6.88 -0.64
C PHE A 244 -24.18 5.40 -1.01
N ARG A 245 -23.21 5.03 -1.85
CA ARG A 245 -23.15 3.68 -2.38
C ARG A 245 -21.77 3.07 -2.52
N TYR A 246 -21.66 1.76 -2.34
CA TYR A 246 -20.41 1.02 -2.57
C TYR A 246 -19.22 1.53 -1.73
N ASN A 247 -19.49 2.23 -0.62
CA ASN A 247 -18.46 2.70 0.30
C ASN A 247 -18.14 1.62 1.33
N THR A 248 -16.96 1.72 1.93
CA THR A 248 -16.51 0.81 2.99
C THR A 248 -16.11 1.59 4.22
N PHE A 249 -16.76 1.30 5.34
CA PHE A 249 -16.50 1.83 6.66
C PHE A 249 -15.85 0.71 7.48
N SER A 250 -14.61 0.89 7.91
CA SER A 250 -13.86 -0.15 8.64
C SER A 250 -13.21 0.42 9.90
N ASP A 251 -13.29 -0.31 11.00
CA ASP A 251 -12.56 0.00 12.25
C ASP A 251 -12.92 1.40 12.82
N ASN A 252 -14.19 1.78 12.71
CA ASN A 252 -14.73 3.05 13.20
C ASN A 252 -15.49 2.83 14.51
N GLY A 253 -14.85 2.29 15.55
CA GLY A 253 -15.55 1.88 16.77
C GLY A 253 -16.28 2.98 17.55
N GLU A 254 -15.98 4.25 17.28
CA GLU A 254 -16.44 5.40 18.09
C GLU A 254 -17.41 6.34 17.33
N SER A 255 -17.61 6.11 16.02
CA SER A 255 -18.20 7.09 15.11
C SER A 255 -19.06 6.44 14.06
N HIS A 256 -20.17 7.05 13.66
CA HIS A 256 -21.18 6.38 12.83
C HIS A 256 -21.40 7.12 11.51
N PHE A 257 -21.75 6.40 10.44
CA PHE A 257 -22.44 7.07 9.34
C PHE A 257 -23.71 7.66 9.91
N THR A 258 -23.94 8.96 9.78
CA THR A 258 -25.13 9.61 10.31
C THR A 258 -25.93 10.32 9.22
N LEU A 259 -27.17 9.85 9.00
CA LEU A 259 -28.24 10.65 8.40
C LEU A 259 -28.75 11.60 9.47
N ARG A 260 -28.13 12.78 9.53
CA ARG A 260 -28.19 13.69 10.67
C ARG A 260 -29.37 14.66 10.58
N HIS A 261 -29.64 15.18 9.38
CA HIS A 261 -30.82 15.97 9.03
C HIS A 261 -31.17 15.77 7.55
N GLY A 262 -32.35 16.26 7.15
CA GLY A 262 -32.78 16.22 5.76
C GLY A 262 -33.42 14.88 5.41
N LYS A 263 -34.07 14.82 4.24
CA LYS A 263 -34.97 13.74 3.85
C LYS A 263 -34.69 13.24 2.43
N ASP A 264 -35.29 12.12 2.07
CA ASP A 264 -35.22 11.57 0.71
C ASP A 264 -33.79 11.08 0.35
N ASN A 265 -33.01 10.53 1.30
CA ASN A 265 -31.66 10.03 1.00
C ASN A 265 -31.64 8.51 0.78
N VAL A 266 -30.68 8.06 -0.03
CA VAL A 266 -30.51 6.66 -0.42
C VAL A 266 -29.14 6.15 -0.01
N LEU A 267 -29.10 4.99 0.64
CA LEU A 267 -27.89 4.36 1.15
C LEU A 267 -27.87 2.85 0.80
N TYR A 268 -27.01 2.45 -0.14
CA TYR A 268 -26.99 1.06 -0.62
C TYR A 268 -25.66 0.49 -1.05
N GLY A 269 -25.48 -0.82 -0.92
CA GLY A 269 -24.26 -1.50 -1.36
C GLY A 269 -23.02 -1.19 -0.52
N ASN A 270 -23.19 -0.61 0.68
CA ASN A 270 -22.07 -0.23 1.55
C ASN A 270 -21.69 -1.38 2.50
N PHE A 271 -20.43 -1.39 2.92
CA PHE A 271 -19.88 -2.32 3.90
C PHE A 271 -19.56 -1.58 5.21
N PHE A 272 -20.12 -2.05 6.33
CA PHE A 272 -19.82 -1.58 7.68
C PHE A 272 -19.12 -2.71 8.45
N LEU A 273 -17.82 -2.57 8.68
CA LEU A 273 -16.94 -3.66 9.11
C LEU A 273 -16.20 -3.31 10.40
N ARG A 274 -16.13 -4.27 11.33
CA ARG A 274 -15.32 -4.19 12.56
C ARG A 274 -15.54 -2.90 13.34
N GLY A 275 -16.77 -2.45 13.55
CA GLY A 275 -17.03 -1.19 14.25
C GLY A 275 -18.43 -0.65 14.02
N ALA A 276 -18.57 0.66 14.14
CA ALA A 276 -19.85 1.36 14.09
C ALA A 276 -20.69 1.09 12.84
N GLY A 277 -22.01 1.11 13.04
CA GLY A 277 -23.02 1.01 12.01
C GLY A 277 -23.61 2.36 11.57
N LEU A 278 -24.91 2.34 11.26
CA LEU A 278 -25.64 3.48 10.70
C LEU A 278 -26.55 4.15 11.74
N ARG A 279 -26.42 5.46 11.91
CA ARG A 279 -27.32 6.28 12.71
C ARG A 279 -28.28 7.05 11.81
N ILE A 280 -29.57 6.97 12.10
CA ILE A 280 -30.60 7.81 11.48
C ILE A 280 -31.22 8.63 12.60
N LYS A 281 -31.06 9.94 12.53
CA LYS A 281 -31.35 10.83 13.67
C LYS A 281 -32.54 11.75 13.46
N GLU A 282 -32.64 12.35 12.28
CA GLU A 282 -33.72 13.28 11.94
C GLU A 282 -34.01 13.18 10.44
N GLY A 283 -35.26 13.44 10.06
CA GLY A 283 -35.70 13.45 8.66
C GLY A 283 -36.55 12.25 8.23
N GLN A 284 -37.08 12.33 7.01
CA GLN A 284 -38.06 11.38 6.49
C GLN A 284 -37.54 10.64 5.24
N ASN A 285 -38.22 9.55 4.87
CA ASN A 285 -38.04 8.89 3.58
C ASN A 285 -36.59 8.45 3.33
N GLN A 286 -35.97 7.80 4.33
CA GLN A 286 -34.60 7.31 4.24
C GLN A 286 -34.61 5.86 3.75
N MET A 287 -33.85 5.59 2.68
CA MET A 287 -33.77 4.27 2.05
C MET A 287 -32.43 3.61 2.37
N VAL A 288 -32.46 2.52 3.13
CA VAL A 288 -31.28 1.76 3.54
C VAL A 288 -31.41 0.33 3.03
N TYR A 289 -30.74 0.01 1.94
CA TYR A 289 -30.90 -1.31 1.34
C TYR A 289 -29.62 -1.92 0.77
N ASN A 290 -29.58 -3.25 0.68
CA ASN A 290 -28.46 -3.95 0.05
C ASN A 290 -27.08 -3.65 0.69
N ASN A 291 -27.03 -3.33 1.98
CA ASN A 291 -25.78 -3.09 2.73
C ASN A 291 -25.36 -4.33 3.53
N TYR A 292 -24.07 -4.44 3.84
CA TYR A 292 -23.49 -5.49 4.68
C TYR A 292 -22.96 -4.91 5.99
N PHE A 293 -23.42 -5.44 7.10
CA PHE A 293 -23.03 -5.06 8.46
C PHE A 293 -22.31 -6.23 9.13
N ASN A 294 -21.14 -5.91 9.71
CA ASN A 294 -20.33 -6.73 10.59
C ASN A 294 -19.80 -5.83 11.70
N THR A 295 -20.64 -5.55 12.69
CA THR A 295 -20.37 -4.54 13.73
C THR A 295 -19.84 -5.13 15.05
N GLY A 296 -19.66 -6.45 15.11
CA GLY A 296 -19.28 -7.14 16.35
C GLY A 296 -20.34 -6.89 17.42
N ASN A 297 -19.93 -6.40 18.59
CA ASN A 297 -20.83 -6.12 19.72
C ASN A 297 -21.49 -4.73 19.64
N GLN A 298 -21.13 -3.90 18.66
CA GLN A 298 -21.77 -2.59 18.46
C GLN A 298 -23.11 -2.76 17.75
N TRP A 299 -24.06 -1.85 18.02
CA TRP A 299 -25.33 -1.81 17.29
C TRP A 299 -25.10 -1.57 15.80
N ALA A 300 -25.94 -2.20 14.97
CA ALA A 300 -25.80 -2.12 13.51
C ALA A 300 -26.53 -0.91 12.92
N ILE A 301 -27.72 -0.62 13.42
CA ILE A 301 -28.51 0.56 13.05
C ILE A 301 -29.14 1.14 14.30
N LYS A 302 -29.11 2.46 14.45
CA LYS A 302 -29.79 3.17 15.53
C LYS A 302 -30.69 4.27 14.97
N LEU A 303 -31.97 4.21 15.33
CA LEU A 303 -32.92 5.28 15.14
C LEU A 303 -32.94 6.15 16.41
N GLU A 304 -32.49 7.39 16.27
CA GLU A 304 -32.68 8.45 17.25
C GLU A 304 -33.70 9.40 16.66
N ASN A 305 -34.58 10.01 17.46
CA ASN A 305 -35.68 10.76 16.89
C ASN A 305 -36.04 11.97 17.77
N TYR A 306 -36.38 13.07 17.12
CA TYR A 306 -36.65 14.35 17.75
C TYR A 306 -37.91 14.97 17.16
N LYS A 307 -38.71 15.62 18.02
CA LYS A 307 -39.99 16.23 17.64
C LYS A 307 -39.86 17.29 16.53
N ALA A 308 -38.72 17.98 16.46
CA ALA A 308 -38.49 19.07 15.50
C ALA A 308 -38.38 18.59 14.05
N ASP A 309 -37.81 17.41 13.82
CA ASP A 309 -37.66 16.79 12.50
C ASP A 309 -37.87 15.27 12.60
N PRO A 310 -39.15 14.84 12.66
CA PRO A 310 -39.53 13.50 13.07
C PRO A 310 -39.10 12.42 12.07
N LEU A 311 -38.58 11.30 12.57
CA LEU A 311 -38.33 10.10 11.79
C LEU A 311 -39.63 9.48 11.32
N LYS A 312 -39.78 9.45 9.99
CA LYS A 312 -40.95 8.90 9.33
C LYS A 312 -40.58 8.23 7.99
N SER A 313 -41.23 7.11 7.68
CA SER A 313 -41.09 6.40 6.40
C SER A 313 -39.64 5.94 6.18
N ILE A 314 -39.14 5.10 7.09
CA ILE A 314 -37.77 4.57 7.03
C ILE A 314 -37.81 3.15 6.48
N VAL A 315 -37.07 2.88 5.40
CA VAL A 315 -37.01 1.56 4.79
C VAL A 315 -35.63 0.95 5.02
N ILE A 316 -35.60 -0.22 5.68
CA ILE A 316 -34.40 -1.02 5.89
C ILE A 316 -34.64 -2.37 5.21
N ALA A 317 -34.11 -2.57 4.00
CA ALA A 317 -34.43 -3.74 3.20
C ALA A 317 -33.25 -4.45 2.55
N HIS A 318 -33.30 -5.77 2.42
CA HIS A 318 -32.23 -6.55 1.75
C HIS A 318 -30.82 -6.29 2.31
N ASN A 319 -30.68 -5.94 3.59
CA ASN A 319 -29.37 -5.82 4.23
C ASN A 319 -28.96 -7.16 4.84
N THR A 320 -27.66 -7.40 4.95
CA THR A 320 -27.10 -8.54 5.71
C THR A 320 -26.46 -8.03 7.00
N PHE A 321 -26.85 -8.61 8.13
CA PHE A 321 -26.29 -8.39 9.46
C PHE A 321 -25.59 -9.68 9.89
N ALA A 322 -24.28 -9.76 9.70
CA ALA A 322 -23.47 -10.93 10.01
C ALA A 322 -22.53 -10.60 11.17
N GLU A 323 -22.61 -11.32 12.28
CA GLU A 323 -21.80 -11.03 13.49
C GLU A 323 -21.93 -9.55 13.90
N SER A 324 -23.17 -9.10 14.05
CA SER A 324 -23.54 -7.72 14.33
C SER A 324 -24.47 -7.63 15.53
N GLY A 325 -24.41 -6.50 16.22
CA GLY A 325 -25.32 -6.17 17.31
C GLY A 325 -26.71 -5.76 16.82
N SER A 326 -27.54 -5.29 17.75
CA SER A 326 -28.95 -5.01 17.51
C SER A 326 -29.21 -3.87 16.52
N ILE A 327 -30.40 -3.89 15.93
CA ILE A 327 -31.05 -2.70 15.38
C ILE A 327 -31.89 -2.06 16.50
N LEU A 328 -31.61 -0.80 16.81
CA LEU A 328 -32.31 -0.01 17.84
C LEU A 328 -33.36 0.88 17.17
N LEU A 329 -34.65 0.69 17.50
CA LEU A 329 -35.77 1.34 16.80
C LEU A 329 -36.27 2.64 17.43
N GLY A 330 -35.69 3.10 18.55
CA GLY A 330 -35.96 4.43 19.12
C GLY A 330 -37.20 4.52 20.01
N GLY A 331 -37.73 3.40 20.52
CA GLY A 331 -38.93 3.32 21.36
C GLY A 331 -38.83 4.03 22.71
N LYS A 332 -37.62 4.13 23.28
CA LYS A 332 -37.29 4.83 24.53
C LYS A 332 -37.13 6.34 24.36
N GLY A 333 -37.09 6.85 23.12
CA GLY A 333 -36.96 8.28 22.85
C GLY A 333 -38.27 9.04 23.12
N ASP A 334 -38.16 10.35 23.40
CA ASP A 334 -39.30 11.25 23.67
C ASP A 334 -40.27 11.37 22.48
N PHE A 335 -39.82 10.98 21.29
CA PHE A 335 -40.63 10.98 20.08
C PHE A 335 -40.36 9.71 19.27
N GLN A 336 -41.35 8.84 19.12
CA GLN A 336 -41.17 7.52 18.50
C GLN A 336 -41.18 7.58 16.97
N PRO A 337 -40.25 6.91 16.27
CA PRO A 337 -40.30 6.78 14.82
C PRO A 337 -41.60 6.14 14.32
N THR A 338 -42.07 6.60 13.16
CA THR A 338 -43.31 6.07 12.53
C THR A 338 -43.05 5.55 11.12
N GLU A 339 -43.85 4.59 10.66
CA GLU A 339 -43.73 4.00 9.31
C GLU A 339 -42.33 3.42 9.02
N VAL A 340 -41.74 2.75 10.01
CA VAL A 340 -40.48 2.03 9.85
C VAL A 340 -40.75 0.64 9.28
N LEU A 341 -40.16 0.30 8.13
CA LEU A 341 -40.28 -0.98 7.46
C LEU A 341 -38.95 -1.71 7.44
N LEU A 342 -38.90 -2.90 8.05
CA LEU A 342 -37.78 -3.83 7.90
C LEU A 342 -38.22 -5.01 7.03
N ALA A 343 -37.66 -5.13 5.83
CA ALA A 343 -38.09 -6.12 4.86
C ALA A 343 -36.93 -6.92 4.25
N SER A 344 -37.06 -8.25 4.19
CA SER A 344 -36.11 -9.10 3.44
C SER A 344 -34.64 -8.95 3.89
N ASN A 345 -34.38 -8.60 5.15
CA ASN A 345 -33.02 -8.58 5.69
C ASN A 345 -32.56 -9.98 6.10
N LEU A 346 -31.25 -10.21 6.15
CA LEU A 346 -30.65 -11.46 6.62
C LEU A 346 -29.87 -11.20 7.91
N PHE A 347 -30.15 -12.00 8.94
CA PHE A 347 -29.42 -12.01 10.20
C PHE A 347 -28.69 -13.34 10.38
N TYR A 348 -27.39 -13.27 10.60
CA TYR A 348 -26.53 -14.43 10.80
C TYR A 348 -25.58 -14.21 11.97
N LYS A 349 -25.53 -15.17 12.90
CA LYS A 349 -24.73 -15.08 14.13
C LYS A 349 -24.84 -13.71 14.83
N PRO A 350 -26.05 -13.22 15.13
CA PRO A 350 -26.20 -11.95 15.82
C PRO A 350 -25.51 -12.01 17.19
N THR A 351 -24.84 -10.93 17.58
CA THR A 351 -24.11 -10.84 18.87
C THR A 351 -25.00 -10.33 20.00
N ALA A 352 -26.20 -9.85 19.67
CA ALA A 352 -27.23 -9.36 20.58
C ALA A 352 -28.63 -9.72 20.04
N SER A 353 -29.69 -9.20 20.67
CA SER A 353 -31.06 -9.30 20.14
C SER A 353 -31.15 -8.74 18.72
N LEU A 354 -31.94 -9.35 17.83
CA LEU A 354 -32.09 -8.88 16.44
C LEU A 354 -32.60 -7.43 16.38
N ILE A 355 -33.64 -7.18 17.17
CA ILE A 355 -34.34 -5.91 17.32
C ILE A 355 -34.36 -5.57 18.81
N ASP A 356 -34.06 -4.32 19.14
CA ASP A 356 -34.25 -3.75 20.47
C ASP A 356 -34.85 -2.34 20.33
N ASP A 357 -35.32 -1.80 21.45
CA ASP A 357 -35.91 -0.47 21.51
C ASP A 357 -37.10 -0.28 20.54
N SER A 358 -37.95 -1.30 20.41
CA SER A 358 -39.15 -1.28 19.57
C SER A 358 -40.13 -0.17 19.93
N THR A 359 -40.77 0.45 18.92
CA THR A 359 -41.83 1.46 19.13
C THR A 359 -43.23 0.83 19.13
N GLY A 360 -43.38 -0.35 18.51
CA GLY A 360 -44.66 -0.99 18.25
C GLY A 360 -45.38 -0.43 17.02
N LEU A 361 -44.77 0.54 16.32
CA LEU A 361 -45.30 1.19 15.11
C LEU A 361 -44.58 0.72 13.84
N GLU A 362 -43.52 -0.07 14.00
CA GLU A 362 -42.77 -0.67 12.91
C GLU A 362 -43.49 -1.86 12.26
N SER A 363 -43.12 -2.14 11.01
CA SER A 363 -43.59 -3.30 10.25
C SER A 363 -42.41 -4.18 9.84
N PHE A 364 -42.52 -5.47 10.10
CA PHE A 364 -41.53 -6.48 9.69
C PHE A 364 -42.11 -7.38 8.60
N SER A 365 -41.32 -7.69 7.58
CA SER A 365 -41.74 -8.63 6.53
C SER A 365 -40.57 -9.43 5.97
N SER A 366 -40.68 -10.76 6.02
CA SER A 366 -39.80 -11.68 5.29
C SER A 366 -38.32 -11.54 5.69
N ASN A 367 -38.02 -11.17 6.94
CA ASN A 367 -36.64 -11.12 7.43
C ASN A 367 -36.15 -12.53 7.78
N ALA A 368 -35.01 -12.94 7.22
CA ALA A 368 -34.42 -14.25 7.42
C ALA A 368 -33.46 -14.25 8.61
N VAL A 369 -33.51 -15.32 9.41
CA VAL A 369 -32.56 -15.58 10.50
C VAL A 369 -32.00 -16.98 10.32
N GLN A 370 -30.68 -17.14 10.41
CA GLN A 370 -30.05 -18.45 10.44
C GLN A 370 -29.53 -18.76 11.86
N ASP A 371 -30.45 -19.11 12.74
CA ASP A 371 -30.32 -19.95 13.95
C ASP A 371 -31.69 -20.00 14.65
N SER A 372 -31.94 -21.00 15.49
CA SER A 372 -33.11 -21.02 16.37
C SER A 372 -32.87 -20.14 17.59
N GLN A 373 -32.98 -18.82 17.42
CA GLN A 373 -33.25 -17.98 18.60
C GLN A 373 -34.58 -18.43 19.21
N SER A 374 -34.64 -18.51 20.54
CA SER A 374 -35.80 -19.00 21.29
C SER A 374 -37.07 -18.17 21.04
N GLN A 375 -36.94 -16.92 20.58
CA GLN A 375 -38.02 -16.05 20.13
C GLN A 375 -37.58 -15.23 18.92
N ILE A 376 -38.31 -15.34 17.80
CA ILE A 376 -38.13 -14.47 16.62
C ILE A 376 -39.33 -13.51 16.47
N PRO A 377 -39.13 -12.23 16.11
CA PRO A 377 -40.25 -11.29 15.96
C PRO A 377 -41.21 -11.70 14.83
N LYS A 378 -42.48 -11.31 14.95
CA LYS A 378 -43.46 -11.51 13.88
C LYS A 378 -42.98 -10.81 12.60
N GLY A 379 -43.01 -11.51 11.47
CA GLY A 379 -42.46 -11.02 10.19
C GLY A 379 -41.03 -11.49 9.92
N PHE A 380 -40.41 -12.21 10.86
CA PHE A 380 -39.17 -12.96 10.64
C PHE A 380 -39.47 -14.44 10.38
N TYR A 381 -38.51 -15.14 9.78
CA TYR A 381 -38.55 -16.59 9.62
C TYR A 381 -37.16 -17.20 9.79
N VAL A 382 -37.11 -18.44 10.27
CA VAL A 382 -35.86 -19.23 10.30
C VAL A 382 -35.59 -19.79 8.90
N SER A 383 -34.41 -19.50 8.36
CA SER A 383 -33.93 -20.03 7.09
C SER A 383 -33.01 -21.22 7.33
N ASN A 384 -33.22 -22.30 6.58
CA ASN A 384 -32.37 -23.49 6.60
C ASN A 384 -31.26 -23.46 5.53
N VAL A 385 -31.22 -22.40 4.71
CA VAL A 385 -30.16 -22.21 3.70
C VAL A 385 -28.83 -22.01 4.42
N LYS A 386 -27.79 -22.78 4.06
CA LYS A 386 -26.46 -22.64 4.68
C LYS A 386 -25.82 -21.30 4.31
N ILE A 387 -25.03 -20.75 5.23
CA ILE A 387 -24.22 -19.56 4.98
C ILE A 387 -22.75 -19.98 5.08
N LEU A 388 -21.97 -19.56 4.11
CA LEU A 388 -20.56 -19.90 3.98
C LEU A 388 -19.74 -18.62 4.03
N MET A 389 -18.57 -18.69 4.66
CA MET A 389 -17.55 -17.67 4.51
C MET A 389 -16.84 -17.90 3.18
N ASN A 390 -16.79 -16.88 2.33
CA ASN A 390 -16.05 -16.93 1.08
C ASN A 390 -14.55 -16.71 1.30
N PRO A 391 -13.68 -16.92 0.29
CA PRO A 391 -12.23 -16.71 0.43
C PRO A 391 -11.82 -15.26 0.78
N GLU A 392 -12.71 -14.29 0.53
CA GLU A 392 -12.51 -12.87 0.85
C GLU A 392 -12.88 -12.56 2.32
N GLY A 393 -13.34 -13.56 3.09
CA GLY A 393 -13.69 -13.42 4.51
C GLY A 393 -15.15 -12.98 4.78
N PHE A 394 -16.03 -13.01 3.78
CA PHE A 394 -17.40 -12.53 3.90
C PHE A 394 -18.44 -13.64 3.88
N TYR A 395 -19.46 -13.52 4.73
CA TYR A 395 -20.55 -14.50 4.84
C TYR A 395 -21.62 -14.30 3.78
N GLN A 396 -21.87 -15.33 2.99
CA GLN A 396 -22.88 -15.33 1.92
C GLN A 396 -23.71 -16.63 1.92
N PRO A 397 -25.01 -16.56 1.60
CA PRO A 397 -25.86 -17.74 1.49
C PRO A 397 -25.45 -18.61 0.30
N GLU A 398 -25.52 -19.93 0.46
CA GLU A 398 -25.20 -20.89 -0.62
C GLU A 398 -26.30 -20.98 -1.69
N ASP A 399 -27.54 -20.65 -1.33
CA ASP A 399 -28.72 -20.67 -2.20
C ASP A 399 -29.70 -19.54 -1.84
N ARG A 400 -30.70 -19.29 -2.69
CA ARG A 400 -31.62 -18.17 -2.52
C ARG A 400 -32.47 -18.34 -1.27
N MET A 401 -32.52 -17.28 -0.45
CA MET A 401 -33.39 -17.21 0.72
C MET A 401 -34.73 -16.59 0.35
N SER A 402 -35.53 -17.33 -0.42
CA SER A 402 -36.86 -16.90 -0.82
C SER A 402 -37.94 -17.59 0.03
N LYS A 403 -38.54 -16.83 0.95
CA LYS A 403 -39.86 -17.13 1.51
C LYS A 403 -40.61 -15.81 1.66
N SER A 404 -41.39 -15.39 0.66
CA SER A 404 -42.62 -14.57 0.80
C SER A 404 -42.92 -13.71 -0.44
N LYS A 405 -44.22 -13.47 -0.60
CA LYS A 405 -44.94 -12.70 -1.60
C LYS A 405 -44.38 -11.28 -1.76
N VAL A 406 -44.53 -10.71 -2.96
CA VAL A 406 -44.27 -9.28 -3.24
C VAL A 406 -44.85 -8.42 -2.11
N ASN A 407 -43.97 -7.73 -1.36
CA ASN A 407 -44.41 -6.79 -0.35
C ASN A 407 -44.82 -5.49 -1.04
N SER A 408 -46.12 -5.25 -1.20
CA SER A 408 -46.66 -4.04 -1.83
C SER A 408 -46.29 -2.74 -1.10
N LYS A 409 -45.83 -2.83 0.15
CA LYS A 409 -45.35 -1.68 0.93
C LYS A 409 -43.85 -1.38 0.75
N LEU A 410 -43.07 -2.29 0.15
CA LEU A 410 -41.66 -2.03 -0.14
C LEU A 410 -41.58 -1.14 -1.39
N GLN A 411 -41.36 0.16 -1.18
CA GLN A 411 -41.12 1.14 -2.22
C GLN A 411 -39.80 1.84 -1.89
N ILE A 412 -38.84 1.76 -2.82
CA ILE A 412 -37.60 2.53 -2.75
C ILE A 412 -37.82 3.82 -3.51
N LEU A 413 -37.37 4.93 -2.95
CA LEU A 413 -37.35 6.23 -3.60
C LEU A 413 -36.56 6.15 -4.92
N ASP A 414 -37.11 6.76 -5.97
CA ASP A 414 -36.43 7.03 -7.24
C ASP A 414 -36.19 8.54 -7.34
N ILE A 415 -34.94 8.96 -7.13
CA ILE A 415 -34.52 10.35 -7.22
C ILE A 415 -34.30 10.67 -8.70
N PRO A 416 -35.08 11.60 -9.29
CA PRO A 416 -34.98 11.89 -10.71
C PRO A 416 -33.55 12.25 -11.11
N THR A 417 -33.08 11.62 -12.19
CA THR A 417 -31.76 11.81 -12.82
C THR A 417 -30.55 11.30 -12.03
N LEU A 418 -30.74 10.77 -10.81
CA LEU A 418 -29.66 10.08 -10.09
C LEU A 418 -29.70 8.58 -10.37
N ASN A 419 -28.54 7.94 -10.23
CA ASN A 419 -28.43 6.50 -10.31
C ASN A 419 -28.48 5.93 -8.88
N ASP A 420 -29.67 5.54 -8.45
CA ASP A 420 -29.98 5.16 -7.07
C ASP A 420 -30.73 3.82 -6.95
N ASP A 421 -30.67 2.99 -8.00
CA ASP A 421 -31.19 1.61 -8.10
C ASP A 421 -32.52 1.34 -7.36
N PRO A 422 -33.62 2.07 -7.67
CA PRO A 422 -34.88 1.95 -6.93
C PRO A 422 -35.56 0.58 -7.10
N GLN A 423 -35.16 -0.18 -8.12
CA GLN A 423 -35.66 -1.53 -8.37
C GLN A 423 -34.81 -2.63 -7.72
N ILE A 424 -33.71 -2.27 -7.05
CA ILE A 424 -32.73 -3.19 -6.45
C ILE A 424 -32.33 -4.26 -7.48
N THR A 425 -31.88 -3.79 -8.65
CA THR A 425 -31.58 -4.65 -9.81
C THR A 425 -30.32 -5.48 -9.61
N ARG A 426 -29.44 -5.07 -8.68
CA ARG A 426 -28.21 -5.79 -8.34
C ARG A 426 -28.07 -6.04 -6.85
N ASP A 427 -27.38 -7.12 -6.54
CA ASP A 427 -26.93 -7.40 -5.18
C ASP A 427 -25.62 -6.66 -4.86
N ILE A 428 -25.14 -6.77 -3.63
CA ILE A 428 -23.93 -6.06 -3.19
C ILE A 428 -22.67 -6.50 -3.93
N ALA A 429 -22.62 -7.73 -4.46
CA ALA A 429 -21.50 -8.22 -5.26
C ALA A 429 -21.63 -7.89 -6.76
N GLY A 430 -22.70 -7.18 -7.15
CA GLY A 430 -22.98 -6.78 -8.53
C GLY A 430 -23.74 -7.82 -9.35
N ASN A 431 -24.15 -8.94 -8.74
CA ASN A 431 -24.98 -9.96 -9.39
C ASN A 431 -26.36 -9.39 -9.71
N LYS A 432 -26.94 -9.80 -10.84
CA LYS A 432 -28.30 -9.39 -11.20
C LYS A 432 -29.32 -10.07 -10.28
N ARG A 433 -30.16 -9.28 -9.62
CA ARG A 433 -31.31 -9.76 -8.85
C ARG A 433 -32.49 -10.09 -9.78
N PRO A 434 -33.33 -11.08 -9.42
CA PRO A 434 -34.56 -11.34 -10.17
C PRO A 434 -35.56 -10.20 -9.99
N GLU A 435 -36.47 -10.02 -10.97
CA GLU A 435 -37.51 -8.98 -10.89
C GLU A 435 -38.48 -9.23 -9.72
N LYS A 436 -38.76 -10.50 -9.43
CA LYS A 436 -39.61 -10.97 -8.33
C LYS A 436 -38.83 -11.93 -7.45
N GLU A 437 -39.25 -12.07 -6.19
CA GLU A 437 -38.68 -13.05 -5.24
C GLU A 437 -37.17 -12.85 -4.98
N LYS A 438 -36.75 -11.59 -4.87
CA LYS A 438 -35.38 -11.23 -4.48
C LYS A 438 -35.02 -11.89 -3.13
N SER A 439 -33.82 -12.46 -3.05
CA SER A 439 -33.35 -13.13 -1.83
C SER A 439 -33.30 -12.16 -0.65
N ALA A 440 -33.60 -12.66 0.55
CA ALA A 440 -33.29 -11.94 1.78
C ALA A 440 -31.77 -11.73 1.92
N GLY A 441 -31.37 -10.59 2.45
CA GLY A 441 -29.97 -10.18 2.56
C GLY A 441 -29.45 -9.42 1.34
N SER A 442 -28.21 -8.93 1.47
CA SER A 442 -27.51 -8.10 0.48
C SER A 442 -26.92 -8.89 -0.69
N PHE A 443 -26.88 -10.21 -0.59
CA PHE A 443 -26.38 -11.11 -1.63
C PHE A 443 -27.51 -11.97 -2.21
N ASP A 444 -27.56 -12.10 -3.53
CA ASP A 444 -28.55 -12.92 -4.24
C ASP A 444 -27.82 -14.04 -5.01
N PRO A 445 -27.71 -15.25 -4.42
CA PRO A 445 -26.91 -16.33 -4.99
C PRO A 445 -27.53 -16.87 -6.28
N GLY A 446 -26.65 -17.31 -7.18
CA GLY A 446 -26.95 -17.97 -8.44
C GLY A 446 -25.80 -18.88 -8.85
N LYS A 447 -26.00 -19.66 -9.93
CA LYS A 447 -25.05 -20.71 -10.36
C LYS A 447 -23.61 -20.23 -10.64
N LYS A 448 -23.40 -18.94 -10.91
CA LYS A 448 -22.11 -18.30 -11.18
C LYS A 448 -22.04 -16.91 -10.55
N SER A 449 -22.35 -16.80 -9.27
CA SER A 449 -22.30 -15.50 -8.58
C SER A 449 -20.86 -15.00 -8.43
N ILE A 450 -20.68 -13.71 -8.68
CA ILE A 450 -19.52 -12.95 -8.23
C ILE A 450 -19.51 -13.00 -6.71
N GLN A 451 -18.33 -13.27 -6.13
CA GLN A 451 -18.15 -13.36 -4.68
C GLN A 451 -18.27 -11.97 -4.05
N MET A 452 -18.92 -11.90 -2.89
CA MET A 452 -19.06 -10.65 -2.15
C MET A 452 -17.72 -10.17 -1.59
N LYS A 453 -17.36 -8.93 -1.89
CA LYS A 453 -16.24 -8.22 -1.28
C LYS A 453 -16.44 -6.70 -1.35
N PRO A 454 -15.78 -5.92 -0.46
CA PRO A 454 -15.74 -4.46 -0.54
C PRO A 454 -15.23 -3.97 -1.89
N TYR A 455 -15.88 -2.95 -2.46
CA TYR A 455 -15.38 -2.28 -3.67
C TYR A 455 -14.28 -1.26 -3.36
N ALA A 456 -14.32 -0.66 -2.17
CA ALA A 456 -13.40 0.38 -1.72
C ALA A 456 -12.50 -0.16 -0.61
N THR A 457 -11.20 -0.15 -0.84
CA THR A 457 -10.18 -0.64 0.10
C THR A 457 -9.04 0.37 0.21
N ALA A 458 -8.12 0.15 1.16
CA ALA A 458 -6.95 1.01 1.31
C ALA A 458 -6.04 1.00 0.08
N GLU A 459 -6.10 -0.06 -0.73
CA GLU A 459 -5.25 -0.32 -1.91
C GLU A 459 -5.84 0.18 -3.24
N ASN A 460 -7.09 0.66 -3.27
CA ASN A 460 -7.71 1.13 -4.50
C ASN A 460 -8.43 2.49 -4.37
N THR A 461 -8.25 3.15 -3.22
CA THR A 461 -8.75 4.50 -2.94
C THR A 461 -7.63 5.46 -2.59
N GLY A 462 -7.87 6.75 -2.79
CA GLY A 462 -6.86 7.79 -2.62
C GLY A 462 -5.91 7.90 -3.82
N PRO A 463 -4.85 8.73 -3.73
CA PRO A 463 -3.93 8.96 -4.82
C PRO A 463 -3.06 7.74 -5.08
N GLU A 464 -2.87 7.42 -6.35
CA GLU A 464 -2.10 6.26 -6.80
C GLU A 464 -0.63 6.34 -6.36
N TYR A 465 -0.06 7.55 -6.34
CA TYR A 465 1.34 7.76 -5.93
C TYR A 465 1.58 7.42 -4.46
N LEU A 466 0.56 7.45 -3.58
CA LEU A 466 0.73 7.00 -2.19
C LEU A 466 0.86 5.48 -2.06
N GLN A 467 0.49 4.73 -3.11
CA GLN A 467 0.51 3.27 -3.14
C GLN A 467 1.57 2.73 -4.09
N ARG A 468 2.30 3.57 -4.83
CA ARG A 468 3.17 3.14 -5.93
C ARG A 468 4.26 2.17 -5.48
N LYS A 469 4.96 2.47 -4.39
CA LYS A 469 5.94 1.56 -3.78
C LYS A 469 5.32 0.19 -3.44
N ASP A 470 4.12 0.18 -2.88
CA ASP A 470 3.42 -1.06 -2.50
C ASP A 470 2.95 -1.86 -3.71
N ASN A 471 2.50 -1.17 -4.76
CA ASN A 471 2.11 -1.77 -6.03
C ASN A 471 3.31 -2.41 -6.73
N LEU A 472 4.47 -1.74 -6.74
CA LEU A 472 5.72 -2.31 -7.26
C LEU A 472 6.16 -3.53 -6.46
N ALA A 473 6.11 -3.47 -5.13
CA ALA A 473 6.43 -4.61 -4.27
C ALA A 473 5.48 -5.79 -4.53
N LYS A 474 4.17 -5.52 -4.64
CA LYS A 474 3.15 -6.53 -4.96
C LYS A 474 3.38 -7.15 -6.33
N GLN A 475 3.73 -6.35 -7.33
CA GLN A 475 4.08 -6.84 -8.67
C GLN A 475 5.24 -7.83 -8.60
N VAL A 476 6.31 -7.52 -7.86
CA VAL A 476 7.44 -8.44 -7.68
C VAL A 476 6.99 -9.72 -6.98
N ILE A 477 6.23 -9.60 -5.88
CA ILE A 477 5.71 -10.75 -5.13
C ILE A 477 4.91 -11.68 -6.04
N GLU A 478 3.95 -11.15 -6.80
CA GLU A 478 3.09 -11.98 -7.67
C GLU A 478 3.89 -12.64 -8.80
N ASN A 479 4.90 -11.99 -9.35
CA ASN A 479 5.73 -12.57 -10.42
C ASN A 479 6.57 -13.76 -9.95
N ILE A 480 6.95 -13.82 -8.67
CA ILE A 480 7.83 -14.87 -8.14
C ILE A 480 7.12 -15.83 -7.17
N ARG A 481 5.83 -15.62 -6.90
CA ARG A 481 5.04 -16.36 -5.89
C ARG A 481 5.09 -17.87 -6.15
N GLU A 482 4.74 -18.29 -7.35
CA GLU A 482 4.63 -19.72 -7.70
C GLU A 482 6.00 -20.41 -7.66
N GLU A 483 7.01 -19.82 -8.31
CA GLU A 483 8.40 -20.32 -8.32
C GLU A 483 8.94 -20.49 -6.88
N THR A 484 8.67 -19.52 -6.00
CA THR A 484 9.11 -19.54 -4.61
C THR A 484 8.49 -20.70 -3.83
N ILE A 485 7.18 -20.91 -3.98
CA ILE A 485 6.47 -22.02 -3.31
C ILE A 485 6.94 -23.37 -3.84
N GLU A 486 7.16 -23.50 -5.15
CA GLU A 486 7.68 -24.73 -5.75
C GLU A 486 9.06 -25.08 -5.19
N LYS A 487 9.98 -24.11 -5.18
CA LYS A 487 11.32 -24.28 -4.64
C LYS A 487 11.32 -24.66 -3.15
N ALA A 488 10.45 -24.05 -2.35
CA ALA A 488 10.28 -24.41 -0.95
C ALA A 488 9.80 -25.87 -0.78
N ASN A 489 8.89 -26.34 -1.64
CA ASN A 489 8.46 -27.73 -1.61
C ASN A 489 9.59 -28.70 -2.00
N GLN A 490 10.50 -28.30 -2.90
CA GLN A 490 11.68 -29.12 -3.25
C GLN A 490 12.65 -29.22 -2.06
N LEU A 491 12.87 -28.11 -1.34
CA LEU A 491 13.81 -28.05 -0.22
C LEU A 491 13.26 -28.58 1.12
N ILE A 492 11.96 -28.90 1.20
CA ILE A 492 11.31 -29.25 2.48
C ILE A 492 11.89 -30.50 3.17
N LYS A 493 12.53 -31.39 2.39
CA LYS A 493 13.13 -32.65 2.90
C LYS A 493 14.62 -32.51 3.25
N GLU A 494 15.22 -31.34 2.98
CA GLU A 494 16.64 -31.10 3.19
C GLU A 494 16.99 -31.13 4.69
N LYS A 495 17.96 -31.95 5.07
CA LYS A 495 18.43 -32.04 6.47
C LYS A 495 19.44 -30.92 6.79
N PRO A 496 19.61 -30.52 8.05
CA PRO A 496 20.66 -29.59 8.43
C PRO A 496 22.05 -30.11 8.09
N VAL A 497 22.90 -29.23 7.53
CA VAL A 497 24.32 -29.46 7.28
C VAL A 497 25.05 -28.24 7.84
N THR A 498 25.90 -28.45 8.84
CA THR A 498 26.61 -27.38 9.58
C THR A 498 28.13 -27.50 9.43
N VAL A 499 28.88 -26.61 10.07
CA VAL A 499 30.37 -26.67 10.10
C VAL A 499 30.91 -28.01 10.58
N THR A 500 30.16 -28.76 11.39
CA THR A 500 30.61 -30.06 11.91
C THR A 500 30.50 -31.22 10.91
N ALA A 501 29.87 -31.00 9.74
CA ALA A 501 29.63 -32.01 8.72
C ALA A 501 30.85 -32.29 7.83
N SER A 502 31.82 -31.38 7.83
CA SER A 502 33.07 -31.50 7.07
C SER A 502 34.24 -31.04 7.93
N SER A 503 35.45 -31.47 7.57
CA SER A 503 36.67 -30.98 8.23
C SER A 503 37.81 -30.90 7.22
N CYS A 504 38.79 -30.05 7.53
CA CYS A 504 40.02 -29.94 6.75
C CYS A 504 41.20 -30.15 7.68
N ILE A 505 42.13 -31.03 7.30
CA ILE A 505 43.36 -31.28 8.06
C ILE A 505 44.27 -30.04 8.14
N ARG A 506 44.10 -29.09 7.22
CA ARG A 506 44.82 -27.80 7.21
C ARG A 506 44.21 -26.77 8.17
N SER A 507 43.04 -27.04 8.74
CA SER A 507 42.41 -26.14 9.71
C SER A 507 43.13 -26.19 11.05
N ALA A 508 43.40 -25.02 11.63
CA ALA A 508 43.86 -24.90 13.02
C ALA A 508 42.69 -24.86 14.03
N GLY A 509 41.44 -24.81 13.54
CA GLY A 509 40.23 -24.76 14.37
C GLY A 509 39.75 -26.13 14.83
N LYS A 510 38.83 -26.10 15.80
CA LYS A 510 38.11 -27.29 16.28
C LYS A 510 36.88 -27.57 15.41
N LYS A 511 36.21 -28.68 15.67
CA LYS A 511 35.05 -29.18 14.89
C LYS A 511 33.91 -28.16 14.71
N ASN A 512 33.66 -27.33 15.72
CA ASN A 512 32.60 -26.31 15.71
C ASN A 512 33.07 -24.95 15.17
N ASP A 513 34.35 -24.80 14.79
CA ASP A 513 34.88 -23.55 14.27
C ASP A 513 34.70 -23.47 12.74
N PHE A 514 34.29 -22.30 12.26
CA PHE A 514 34.20 -22.06 10.83
C PHE A 514 35.60 -21.96 10.21
N TYR A 515 35.80 -22.63 9.07
CA TYR A 515 37.06 -22.68 8.35
C TYR A 515 36.81 -22.55 6.85
N SER A 516 37.58 -21.67 6.21
CA SER A 516 37.63 -21.53 4.76
C SER A 516 39.04 -21.12 4.36
N GLU A 517 39.41 -21.33 3.09
CA GLU A 517 40.69 -20.87 2.55
C GLU A 517 40.49 -19.68 1.62
N GLY A 518 41.49 -18.79 1.57
CA GLY A 518 41.44 -17.60 0.73
C GLY A 518 41.37 -17.96 -0.76
N ASP A 519 40.30 -17.53 -1.44
CA ASP A 519 39.95 -18.00 -2.79
C ASP A 519 41.07 -17.84 -3.82
N TYR A 520 41.82 -16.75 -3.75
CA TYR A 520 42.83 -16.39 -4.75
C TYR A 520 44.25 -16.82 -4.39
N TRP A 521 44.41 -17.77 -3.48
CA TRP A 521 45.72 -18.24 -3.01
C TRP A 521 46.02 -19.63 -3.56
N TRP A 522 47.17 -19.76 -4.22
CA TRP A 522 47.59 -20.95 -4.94
C TRP A 522 48.94 -21.46 -4.44
N PRO A 523 49.21 -22.78 -4.52
CA PRO A 523 50.56 -23.31 -4.37
C PRO A 523 51.52 -22.57 -5.31
N ASP A 524 52.70 -22.21 -4.80
CA ASP A 524 53.76 -21.64 -5.62
C ASP A 524 54.43 -22.75 -6.44
N PRO A 525 54.37 -22.73 -7.79
CA PRO A 525 55.04 -23.75 -8.60
C PRO A 525 56.56 -23.77 -8.39
N ALA A 526 57.16 -22.62 -8.02
CA ALA A 526 58.59 -22.51 -7.74
C ALA A 526 58.95 -23.04 -6.34
N ASN A 527 57.99 -23.09 -5.42
CA ASN A 527 58.18 -23.65 -4.08
C ASN A 527 56.91 -24.38 -3.60
N PRO A 528 56.65 -25.61 -4.09
CA PRO A 528 55.37 -26.29 -3.84
C PRO A 528 55.05 -26.60 -2.38
N THR A 529 56.06 -26.63 -1.50
CA THR A 529 55.90 -26.81 -0.04
C THR A 529 55.84 -25.49 0.72
N GLY A 530 56.13 -24.37 0.05
CA GLY A 530 56.17 -23.03 0.63
C GLY A 530 54.79 -22.38 0.80
N PRO A 531 54.77 -21.13 1.30
CA PRO A 531 53.54 -20.36 1.45
C PRO A 531 52.85 -20.12 0.10
N TYR A 532 51.52 -20.13 0.09
CA TYR A 532 50.76 -19.84 -1.14
C TYR A 532 51.02 -18.41 -1.65
N ILE A 533 50.80 -18.22 -2.95
CA ILE A 533 50.89 -16.94 -3.67
C ILE A 533 49.52 -16.49 -4.16
N GLN A 534 49.32 -15.17 -4.24
CA GLN A 534 48.05 -14.57 -4.63
C GLN A 534 47.92 -14.46 -6.16
N LYS A 535 46.76 -14.83 -6.71
CA LYS A 535 46.36 -14.64 -8.11
C LYS A 535 44.96 -14.00 -8.18
N ASP A 536 44.89 -12.68 -8.18
CA ASP A 536 43.62 -11.95 -8.03
C ASP A 536 42.56 -12.36 -9.06
N GLY A 537 41.35 -12.66 -8.58
CA GLY A 537 40.23 -13.12 -9.40
C GLY A 537 40.34 -14.56 -9.92
N GLN A 538 41.38 -15.31 -9.57
CA GLN A 538 41.54 -16.72 -9.99
C GLN A 538 41.29 -17.62 -8.79
N THR A 539 40.09 -18.19 -8.69
CA THR A 539 39.71 -19.07 -7.57
C THR A 539 40.46 -20.41 -7.66
N ASN A 540 41.15 -20.79 -6.59
CA ASN A 540 41.77 -22.10 -6.47
C ASN A 540 40.70 -23.17 -6.19
N PRO A 541 40.47 -24.14 -7.09
CA PRO A 541 39.45 -25.18 -6.90
C PRO A 541 39.78 -26.16 -5.77
N ASP A 542 41.05 -26.26 -5.36
CA ASP A 542 41.50 -27.17 -4.30
C ASP A 542 41.33 -26.59 -2.88
N ASN A 543 40.84 -25.35 -2.79
CA ASN A 543 40.55 -24.70 -1.53
C ASN A 543 39.41 -25.40 -0.79
N PHE A 544 39.53 -25.49 0.52
CA PHE A 544 38.45 -25.91 1.38
C PHE A 544 37.39 -24.80 1.48
N VAL A 545 36.23 -25.07 0.89
CA VAL A 545 35.08 -24.15 0.87
C VAL A 545 33.81 -24.75 1.49
N ALA A 546 33.89 -25.97 2.05
CA ALA A 546 32.72 -26.73 2.48
C ALA A 546 31.88 -26.00 3.55
N HIS A 547 32.50 -25.31 4.51
CA HIS A 547 31.75 -24.58 5.54
C HIS A 547 31.01 -23.37 4.94
N ARG A 548 31.65 -22.67 3.99
CA ARG A 548 31.02 -21.59 3.23
C ARG A 548 29.84 -22.09 2.40
N LEU A 549 30.01 -23.20 1.69
CA LEU A 549 28.92 -23.81 0.92
C LEU A 549 27.76 -24.24 1.81
N ALA A 550 28.05 -24.78 3.01
CA ALA A 550 27.01 -25.12 3.99
C ALA A 550 26.26 -23.86 4.48
N MET A 551 26.95 -22.74 4.68
CA MET A 551 26.35 -21.46 5.07
C MET A 551 25.49 -20.85 3.94
N ILE A 552 25.97 -20.90 2.69
CA ILE A 552 25.19 -20.50 1.51
C ILE A 552 23.91 -21.33 1.42
N ARG A 553 24.02 -22.65 1.63
CA ARG A 553 22.85 -23.56 1.64
C ARG A 553 21.89 -23.23 2.78
N LEU A 554 22.39 -22.87 3.97
CA LEU A 554 21.54 -22.40 5.06
C LEU A 554 20.76 -21.14 4.65
N SER A 555 21.44 -20.15 4.06
CA SER A 555 20.80 -18.92 3.57
C SER A 555 19.65 -19.23 2.61
N GLU A 556 19.91 -20.09 1.63
CA GLU A 556 18.94 -20.51 0.63
C GLU A 556 17.70 -21.17 1.27
N ILE A 557 17.92 -22.14 2.15
CA ILE A 557 16.86 -22.89 2.83
C ILE A 557 16.06 -21.98 3.74
N ALA A 558 16.72 -21.15 4.56
CA ALA A 558 16.06 -20.27 5.50
C ALA A 558 15.22 -19.21 4.79
N ALA A 559 15.77 -18.56 3.77
CA ALA A 559 15.08 -17.50 3.04
C ALA A 559 13.94 -18.04 2.16
N THR A 560 14.15 -19.17 1.46
CA THR A 560 13.11 -19.79 0.63
C THR A 560 11.93 -20.26 1.48
N HIS A 561 12.17 -20.98 2.58
CA HIS A 561 11.08 -21.45 3.44
C HIS A 561 10.37 -20.31 4.16
N THR A 562 11.08 -19.30 4.67
CA THR A 562 10.41 -18.12 5.23
C THR A 562 9.56 -17.41 4.19
N SER A 563 10.05 -17.27 2.95
CA SER A 563 9.26 -16.69 1.86
C SER A 563 7.98 -17.48 1.59
N ALA A 564 8.07 -18.81 1.48
CA ALA A 564 6.90 -19.65 1.25
C ALA A 564 5.92 -19.63 2.43
N TRP A 565 6.41 -19.56 3.67
CA TRP A 565 5.56 -19.35 4.84
C TRP A 565 4.81 -18.02 4.77
N ILE A 566 5.49 -16.90 4.46
CA ILE A 566 4.86 -15.59 4.29
C ILE A 566 3.75 -15.65 3.22
N LEU A 567 4.00 -16.33 2.10
CA LEU A 567 3.06 -16.39 0.98
C LEU A 567 1.85 -17.29 1.22
N SER A 568 2.00 -18.34 2.02
CA SER A 568 0.99 -19.41 2.16
C SER A 568 0.38 -19.55 3.55
N GLY A 569 1.03 -19.04 4.59
CA GLY A 569 0.69 -19.29 5.99
C GLY A 569 0.97 -20.73 6.45
N ASP A 570 1.55 -21.61 5.61
CA ASP A 570 1.76 -23.01 5.96
C ASP A 570 2.95 -23.18 6.93
N GLN A 571 2.62 -23.49 8.18
CA GLN A 571 3.55 -23.60 9.30
C GLN A 571 4.69 -24.61 9.08
N LYS A 572 4.54 -25.59 8.16
CA LYS A 572 5.60 -26.57 7.87
C LYS A 572 6.91 -25.90 7.43
N TYR A 573 6.80 -24.78 6.71
CA TYR A 573 7.96 -24.05 6.21
C TYR A 573 8.71 -23.33 7.35
N ALA A 574 7.99 -22.63 8.22
CA ALA A 574 8.57 -21.98 9.41
C ALA A 574 9.25 -23.00 10.35
N ASN A 575 8.60 -24.15 10.56
CA ASN A 575 9.17 -25.23 11.36
C ASN A 575 10.47 -25.79 10.75
N GLN A 576 10.54 -25.88 9.43
CA GLN A 576 11.76 -26.32 8.74
C GLN A 576 12.90 -25.32 8.95
N VAL A 577 12.64 -24.02 8.91
CA VAL A 577 13.66 -23.00 9.23
C VAL A 577 14.18 -23.21 10.65
N LEU A 578 13.29 -23.40 11.64
CA LEU A 578 13.68 -23.62 13.04
C LEU A 578 14.60 -24.83 13.22
N ILE A 579 14.37 -25.93 12.50
CA ILE A 579 15.24 -27.13 12.54
C ILE A 579 16.66 -26.80 12.10
N HIS A 580 16.82 -26.05 11.01
CA HIS A 580 18.13 -25.65 10.50
C HIS A 580 18.81 -24.63 11.42
N LEU A 581 18.07 -23.65 11.96
CA LEU A 581 18.59 -22.66 12.90
C LEU A 581 19.11 -23.31 14.19
N ASN A 582 18.37 -24.27 14.75
CA ASN A 582 18.78 -24.97 15.97
C ASN A 582 20.08 -25.76 15.76
N ALA A 583 20.23 -26.45 14.63
CA ALA A 583 21.46 -27.17 14.31
C ALA A 583 22.66 -26.21 14.13
N TRP A 584 22.47 -25.07 13.46
CA TRP A 584 23.56 -24.13 13.18
C TRP A 584 24.01 -23.32 14.39
N PHE A 585 23.10 -22.97 15.30
CA PHE A 585 23.37 -21.93 16.31
C PHE A 585 23.17 -22.39 17.74
N VAL A 586 22.40 -23.47 17.98
CA VAL A 586 21.94 -23.82 19.32
C VAL A 586 22.53 -25.15 19.81
N ASP A 587 22.36 -26.23 19.05
CA ASP A 587 22.78 -27.58 19.44
C ASP A 587 24.31 -27.66 19.59
N PRO A 588 24.86 -27.91 20.81
CA PRO A 588 26.30 -27.97 21.03
C PRO A 588 27.03 -29.00 20.15
N ALA A 589 26.36 -30.07 19.73
CA ALA A 589 26.97 -31.12 18.90
C ALA A 589 27.22 -30.66 17.45
N THR A 590 26.46 -29.67 16.97
CA THR A 590 26.43 -29.28 15.56
C THR A 590 26.61 -27.78 15.32
N ARG A 591 26.45 -26.93 16.35
CA ARG A 591 26.51 -25.47 16.22
C ARG A 591 27.86 -24.97 15.75
N MET A 592 27.85 -23.89 15.00
CA MET A 592 29.03 -23.07 14.75
C MET A 592 29.34 -22.24 16.00
N ASN A 593 30.61 -22.09 16.37
CA ASN A 593 31.00 -21.12 17.40
C ASN A 593 30.81 -19.68 16.87
N PRO A 594 30.37 -18.71 17.69
CA PRO A 594 30.07 -17.34 17.25
C PRO A 594 31.34 -16.51 17.03
N ASN A 595 32.25 -16.98 16.16
CA ASN A 595 33.45 -16.30 15.71
C ASN A 595 33.92 -16.89 14.36
N MET A 596 34.82 -16.18 13.68
CA MET A 596 35.43 -16.62 12.42
C MET A 596 36.97 -16.55 12.48
N LEU A 597 37.56 -17.10 13.54
CA LEU A 597 39.02 -17.07 13.76
C LEU A 597 39.84 -17.76 12.67
N TYR A 598 39.25 -18.72 11.95
CA TYR A 598 39.94 -19.54 10.95
C TYR A 598 39.38 -19.36 9.53
N ALA A 599 38.67 -18.26 9.29
CA ALA A 599 38.13 -17.95 7.97
C ALA A 599 39.20 -17.40 7.03
N GLN A 600 39.12 -17.80 5.76
CA GLN A 600 40.05 -17.50 4.69
C GLN A 600 41.54 -17.63 5.07
N ALA A 601 41.88 -18.75 5.69
CA ALA A 601 43.26 -19.15 5.95
C ALA A 601 44.09 -19.17 4.66
N ILE A 602 45.39 -18.97 4.82
CA ILE A 602 46.36 -19.03 3.72
C ILE A 602 47.49 -19.94 4.14
N TRP A 603 47.68 -21.03 3.39
CA TRP A 603 48.72 -22.02 3.66
C TRP A 603 50.10 -21.36 3.80
N GLY A 604 50.80 -21.69 4.89
CA GLY A 604 52.12 -21.16 5.21
C GLY A 604 52.15 -19.68 5.60
N ARG A 605 51.00 -19.00 5.77
CA ARG A 605 50.95 -17.57 6.16
C ARG A 605 50.04 -17.29 7.34
N PHE A 606 48.77 -17.71 7.28
CA PHE A 606 47.75 -17.34 8.25
C PHE A 606 46.79 -18.51 8.50
N THR A 607 46.43 -18.74 9.76
CA THR A 607 45.42 -19.72 10.15
C THR A 607 43.99 -19.20 9.98
N GLY A 608 43.82 -17.89 9.81
CA GLY A 608 42.60 -17.15 9.50
C GLY A 608 42.88 -15.65 9.49
N ARG A 609 41.94 -14.82 9.03
CA ARG A 609 42.13 -13.36 8.87
C ARG A 609 40.80 -12.59 8.79
N GLY A 610 40.84 -11.28 9.05
CA GLY A 610 39.67 -10.38 9.00
C GLY A 610 38.86 -10.46 7.70
N ILE A 611 39.54 -10.48 6.55
CA ILE A 611 38.98 -10.63 5.19
C ILE A 611 38.04 -11.84 5.05
N GLY A 612 38.17 -12.85 5.92
CA GLY A 612 37.28 -14.00 5.96
C GLY A 612 35.84 -13.69 6.40
N LEU A 613 35.59 -12.57 7.08
CA LEU A 613 34.26 -12.17 7.54
C LEU A 613 33.27 -11.92 6.40
N ILE A 614 33.75 -11.64 5.19
CA ILE A 614 32.88 -11.54 4.01
C ILE A 614 32.08 -12.84 3.75
N ASP A 615 32.58 -14.00 4.20
CA ASP A 615 31.84 -15.27 4.10
C ASP A 615 30.55 -15.22 4.94
N ALA A 616 30.54 -14.48 6.06
CA ALA A 616 29.36 -14.29 6.90
C ALA A 616 28.28 -13.41 6.25
N TYR A 617 28.57 -12.77 5.11
CA TYR A 617 27.57 -11.97 4.41
C TYR A 617 26.34 -12.81 3.99
N HIS A 618 26.54 -14.12 3.76
CA HIS A 618 25.46 -15.07 3.52
C HIS A 618 24.52 -15.29 4.72
N LEU A 619 24.87 -14.83 5.92
CA LEU A 619 23.96 -14.87 7.07
C LEU A 619 22.89 -13.77 7.02
N VAL A 620 23.02 -12.75 6.17
CA VAL A 620 22.09 -11.60 6.14
C VAL A 620 20.65 -12.03 5.89
N GLU A 621 20.40 -12.93 4.93
CA GLU A 621 19.04 -13.43 4.70
C GLU A 621 18.58 -14.43 5.77
N VAL A 622 19.50 -15.14 6.42
CA VAL A 622 19.17 -15.97 7.60
C VAL A 622 18.68 -15.09 8.74
N ILE A 623 19.41 -14.01 9.04
CA ILE A 623 19.07 -13.01 10.05
C ILE A 623 17.72 -12.37 9.72
N ARG A 624 17.52 -11.97 8.46
CA ARG A 624 16.25 -11.42 7.99
C ARG A 624 15.11 -12.42 8.15
N SER A 625 15.32 -13.71 7.82
CA SER A 625 14.33 -14.76 8.03
C SER A 625 13.94 -14.94 9.49
N VAL A 626 14.91 -14.90 10.43
CA VAL A 626 14.63 -14.96 11.87
C VAL A 626 13.72 -13.80 12.30
N LYS A 627 14.07 -12.57 11.89
CA LYS A 627 13.28 -11.37 12.19
C LYS A 627 11.86 -11.48 11.65
N MET A 628 11.70 -11.85 10.37
CA MET A 628 10.38 -11.97 9.75
C MET A 628 9.53 -13.07 10.39
N LEU A 629 10.11 -14.22 10.72
CA LEU A 629 9.38 -15.29 11.41
C LEU A 629 8.93 -14.88 12.81
N GLU A 630 9.71 -14.09 13.54
CA GLU A 630 9.30 -13.56 14.85
C GLU A 630 8.18 -12.51 14.70
N GLU A 631 8.44 -11.45 13.94
CA GLU A 631 7.55 -10.27 13.86
C GLU A 631 6.20 -10.59 13.19
N LYS A 632 6.16 -11.57 12.29
CA LYS A 632 4.93 -12.01 11.62
C LYS A 632 4.26 -13.20 12.32
N GLY A 633 4.81 -13.70 13.43
CA GLY A 633 4.20 -14.78 14.22
C GLY A 633 4.36 -16.18 13.63
N GLY A 634 5.37 -16.40 12.78
CA GLY A 634 5.72 -17.73 12.26
C GLY A 634 6.48 -18.59 13.26
N LEU A 635 7.25 -17.99 14.15
CA LEU A 635 7.92 -18.62 15.28
C LEU A 635 7.81 -17.72 16.51
N SER A 636 7.72 -18.30 17.70
CA SER A 636 7.64 -17.52 18.93
C SER A 636 8.99 -16.92 19.33
N THR A 637 8.96 -15.83 20.08
CA THR A 637 10.16 -15.22 20.69
C THR A 637 10.96 -16.23 21.50
N ASP A 638 10.31 -17.14 22.23
CA ASP A 638 10.99 -18.17 23.02
C ASP A 638 11.75 -19.17 22.15
N GLN A 639 11.19 -19.58 21.00
CA GLN A 639 11.86 -20.48 20.05
C GLN A 639 13.11 -19.82 19.44
N LEU A 640 13.07 -18.51 19.22
CA LEU A 640 14.15 -17.77 18.55
C LEU A 640 15.16 -17.14 19.50
N LYS A 641 14.86 -17.04 20.79
CA LYS A 641 15.75 -16.49 21.82
C LYS A 641 17.18 -17.05 21.78
N PRO A 642 17.42 -18.38 21.74
CA PRO A 642 18.79 -18.91 21.71
C PRO A 642 19.51 -18.61 20.39
N VAL A 643 18.79 -18.52 19.26
CA VAL A 643 19.35 -18.15 17.96
C VAL A 643 19.77 -16.67 17.97
N LYS A 644 18.91 -15.79 18.51
CA LYS A 644 19.21 -14.35 18.67
C LYS A 644 20.40 -14.12 19.60
N ALA A 645 20.53 -14.92 20.66
CA ALA A 645 21.70 -14.88 21.55
C ALA A 645 23.01 -15.19 20.79
N TRP A 646 23.02 -16.21 19.93
CA TRP A 646 24.18 -16.52 19.10
C TRP A 646 24.58 -15.36 18.18
N PHE A 647 23.61 -14.70 17.53
CA PHE A 647 23.88 -13.53 16.69
C PHE A 647 24.38 -12.33 17.51
N GLY A 648 23.89 -12.15 18.74
CA GLY A 648 24.41 -11.13 19.67
C GLY A 648 25.87 -11.39 20.07
N ASP A 649 26.22 -12.64 20.38
CA ASP A 649 27.59 -13.04 20.69
C ASP A 649 28.51 -12.85 19.48
N PHE A 650 28.06 -13.24 18.29
CA PHE A 650 28.83 -13.08 17.06
C PHE A 650 29.03 -11.61 16.68
N LEU A 651 27.99 -10.78 16.85
CA LEU A 651 28.10 -9.33 16.64
C LEU A 651 29.08 -8.68 17.63
N THR A 652 29.06 -9.13 18.88
CA THR A 652 30.03 -8.69 19.89
C THR A 652 31.45 -9.06 19.45
N TRP A 653 31.67 -10.29 18.98
CA TRP A 653 32.97 -10.69 18.45
C TRP A 653 33.39 -9.86 17.22
N MET A 654 32.48 -9.61 16.27
CA MET A 654 32.75 -8.79 15.08
C MET A 654 33.16 -7.36 15.42
N THR A 655 32.64 -6.80 16.50
CA THR A 655 32.87 -5.38 16.87
C THR A 655 34.04 -5.19 17.83
N THR A 656 34.54 -6.25 18.46
CA THR A 656 35.59 -6.16 19.50
C THR A 656 36.88 -6.88 19.15
N HIS A 657 36.82 -7.96 18.36
CA HIS A 657 38.00 -8.73 17.99
C HIS A 657 38.79 -8.01 16.87
N SER A 658 40.12 -8.11 16.87
CA SER A 658 40.99 -7.44 15.89
C SER A 658 40.61 -7.76 14.45
N TYR A 659 40.31 -9.02 14.13
CA TYR A 659 39.84 -9.43 12.79
C TYR A 659 38.54 -8.74 12.37
N GLY A 660 37.63 -8.53 13.32
CA GLY A 660 36.39 -7.82 13.06
C GLY A 660 36.63 -6.34 12.81
N ILE A 661 37.50 -5.71 13.62
CA ILE A 661 37.89 -4.31 13.47
C ILE A 661 38.66 -4.07 12.17
N ASP A 662 39.56 -4.98 11.78
CA ASP A 662 40.32 -4.92 10.54
C ASP A 662 39.38 -4.93 9.32
N GLU A 663 38.41 -5.86 9.31
CA GLU A 663 37.44 -5.96 8.22
C GLU A 663 36.49 -4.77 8.18
N MET A 664 35.99 -4.33 9.34
CA MET A 664 35.19 -3.12 9.45
C MET A 664 35.88 -1.95 8.76
N ASN A 665 37.20 -1.80 8.97
CA ASN A 665 38.01 -0.69 8.45
C ASN A 665 38.56 -0.89 7.04
N ALA A 666 38.20 -1.98 6.36
CA ALA A 666 38.52 -2.15 4.95
C ALA A 666 37.91 -1.02 4.10
N ARG A 667 38.65 -0.58 3.08
CA ARG A 667 38.31 0.60 2.27
C ARG A 667 37.44 0.32 1.05
N ASN A 668 37.17 -0.95 0.76
CA ASN A 668 36.45 -1.41 -0.41
C ASN A 668 35.21 -2.23 0.02
N ASN A 669 34.64 -3.01 -0.89
CA ASN A 669 33.48 -3.88 -0.65
C ASN A 669 33.53 -4.72 0.65
N HIS A 670 34.72 -5.12 1.14
CA HIS A 670 34.85 -5.84 2.42
C HIS A 670 34.26 -5.05 3.61
N GLY A 671 34.56 -3.75 3.68
CA GLY A 671 34.02 -2.89 4.74
C GLY A 671 32.51 -2.74 4.62
N THR A 672 32.01 -2.60 3.39
CA THR A 672 30.57 -2.52 3.10
C THR A 672 29.86 -3.81 3.54
N CYS A 673 30.37 -4.98 3.15
CA CYS A 673 29.81 -6.29 3.52
C CYS A 673 29.83 -6.52 5.04
N TRP A 674 30.90 -6.11 5.73
CA TRP A 674 30.96 -6.17 7.19
C TRP A 674 29.82 -5.35 7.81
N VAL A 675 29.61 -4.11 7.34
CA VAL A 675 28.59 -3.22 7.91
C VAL A 675 27.19 -3.71 7.60
N VAL A 676 26.90 -4.23 6.41
CA VAL A 676 25.59 -4.85 6.11
C VAL A 676 25.30 -6.02 7.06
N THR A 677 26.31 -6.86 7.28
CA THR A 677 26.21 -8.03 8.17
C THR A 677 25.97 -7.60 9.62
N ALA A 678 26.74 -6.62 10.11
CA ALA A 678 26.59 -6.06 11.45
C ALA A 678 25.24 -5.34 11.62
N ALA A 679 24.79 -4.57 10.63
CA ALA A 679 23.50 -3.88 10.63
C ALA A 679 22.33 -4.86 10.73
N ALA A 680 22.36 -5.96 9.97
CA ALA A 680 21.34 -7.00 10.06
C ALA A 680 21.27 -7.60 11.47
N MET A 681 22.41 -7.93 12.08
CA MET A 681 22.45 -8.48 13.44
C MET A 681 22.02 -7.44 14.48
N ALA A 682 22.43 -6.19 14.32
CA ALA A 682 22.05 -5.10 15.21
C ALA A 682 20.54 -4.85 15.18
N ASP A 683 19.91 -4.88 14.00
CA ASP A 683 18.45 -4.80 13.85
C ASP A 683 17.74 -6.00 14.51
N LEU A 684 18.22 -7.23 14.28
CA LEU A 684 17.63 -8.44 14.91
C LEU A 684 17.75 -8.43 16.45
N THR A 685 18.89 -7.97 16.96
CA THR A 685 19.20 -7.97 18.40
C THR A 685 18.84 -6.67 19.11
N GLN A 686 18.27 -5.70 18.38
CA GLN A 686 17.93 -4.36 18.87
C GLN A 686 19.14 -3.60 19.48
N ASN A 687 20.34 -3.84 18.95
CA ASN A 687 21.57 -3.18 19.39
C ASN A 687 21.70 -1.80 18.75
N LYS A 688 21.28 -0.75 19.47
CA LYS A 688 21.28 0.63 18.98
C LYS A 688 22.68 1.19 18.71
N GLU A 689 23.66 0.87 19.54
CA GLU A 689 25.03 1.39 19.41
C GLU A 689 25.68 0.92 18.10
N VAL A 690 25.60 -0.38 17.81
CA VAL A 690 26.13 -0.92 16.54
C VAL A 690 25.33 -0.39 15.35
N ARG A 691 24.01 -0.24 15.51
CA ARG A 691 23.17 0.34 14.45
C ARG A 691 23.62 1.76 14.10
N GLU A 692 23.86 2.60 15.09
CA GLU A 692 24.38 3.96 14.92
C GLU A 692 25.77 3.98 14.29
N LEU A 693 26.67 3.08 14.72
CA LEU A 693 27.97 2.88 14.09
C LEU A 693 27.82 2.56 12.59
N CYS A 694 26.88 1.69 12.22
CA CYS A 694 26.67 1.34 10.81
C CYS A 694 26.15 2.52 9.97
N ILE A 695 25.23 3.33 10.53
CA ILE A 695 24.75 4.56 9.88
C ILE A 695 25.87 5.56 9.70
N ASP A 696 26.69 5.79 10.74
CA ASP A 696 27.83 6.69 10.67
C ASP A 696 28.80 6.25 9.58
N ARG A 697 29.21 4.98 9.57
CA ARG A 697 30.10 4.44 8.53
C ARG A 697 29.56 4.63 7.11
N PHE A 698 28.25 4.43 6.90
CA PHE A 698 27.64 4.70 5.59
C PHE A 698 27.81 6.16 5.17
N LYS A 699 27.45 7.09 6.07
CA LYS A 699 27.42 8.53 5.81
C LYS A 699 28.79 9.19 5.76
N THR A 700 29.75 8.74 6.57
CA THR A 700 31.03 9.41 6.79
C THR A 700 32.22 8.68 6.16
N VAL A 701 32.13 7.37 5.96
CA VAL A 701 33.22 6.57 5.40
C VAL A 701 32.89 6.09 3.98
N PHE A 702 31.80 5.36 3.79
CA PHE A 702 31.56 4.65 2.54
C PHE A 702 31.14 5.55 1.41
N LEU A 703 30.02 6.27 1.56
CA LEU A 703 29.55 7.13 0.50
C LEU A 703 30.56 8.24 0.15
N PRO A 704 31.23 8.91 1.11
CA PRO A 704 32.23 9.93 0.78
C PRO A 704 33.53 9.37 0.17
N SER A 705 34.02 8.22 0.67
CA SER A 705 35.40 7.76 0.38
C SER A 705 35.48 6.57 -0.59
N GLN A 706 34.43 5.76 -0.72
CA GLN A 706 34.41 4.65 -1.69
C GLN A 706 33.84 5.06 -3.04
N MET A 707 32.89 6.00 -3.07
CA MET A 707 32.23 6.44 -4.29
C MET A 707 32.93 7.67 -4.88
N SER A 708 33.09 7.68 -6.20
CA SER A 708 33.60 8.81 -6.98
C SER A 708 32.48 9.81 -7.29
N GLU A 709 32.82 11.01 -7.76
CA GLU A 709 31.84 12.04 -8.12
C GLU A 709 30.86 11.59 -9.20
N ASP A 710 31.22 10.65 -10.07
CA ASP A 710 30.35 10.10 -11.12
C ASP A 710 29.44 8.97 -10.65
N GLY A 711 29.53 8.54 -9.39
CA GLY A 711 28.77 7.41 -8.83
C GLY A 711 29.49 6.06 -8.91
N SER A 712 30.66 6.00 -9.55
CA SER A 712 31.46 4.77 -9.63
C SER A 712 32.19 4.43 -8.32
N PHE A 713 32.67 3.19 -8.17
CA PHE A 713 33.49 2.75 -7.04
C PHE A 713 34.94 2.42 -7.48
N PRO A 714 35.90 3.36 -7.36
CA PRO A 714 37.22 3.22 -8.00
C PRO A 714 38.07 2.02 -7.54
N LEU A 715 37.91 1.56 -6.30
CA LEU A 715 38.64 0.38 -5.81
C LEU A 715 38.10 -0.93 -6.41
N GLU A 716 36.83 -0.95 -6.80
CA GLU A 716 36.19 -2.08 -7.46
C GLU A 716 36.56 -2.11 -8.94
N LEU A 717 36.60 -0.94 -9.59
CA LEU A 717 37.01 -0.79 -10.99
C LEU A 717 38.48 -1.19 -11.26
N LYS A 718 39.35 -1.18 -10.24
CA LYS A 718 40.76 -1.57 -10.36
C LYS A 718 41.00 -3.08 -10.31
N ARG A 719 39.95 -3.89 -10.09
CA ARG A 719 40.05 -5.34 -9.91
C ARG A 719 40.08 -6.06 -11.26
N THR A 720 40.46 -7.34 -11.24
CA THR A 720 40.41 -8.20 -12.43
C THR A 720 38.99 -8.59 -12.86
N LYS A 721 37.99 -8.26 -12.02
CA LYS A 721 36.55 -8.45 -12.26
C LYS A 721 35.77 -7.16 -11.98
N PRO A 722 36.09 -6.06 -12.69
CA PRO A 722 35.61 -4.74 -12.30
C PRO A 722 34.10 -4.58 -12.43
N TYR A 723 33.44 -5.35 -13.31
CA TYR A 723 31.99 -5.31 -13.45
C TYR A 723 31.31 -6.00 -12.26
N GLY A 724 31.67 -7.26 -11.99
CA GLY A 724 31.13 -8.02 -10.87
C GLY A 724 31.38 -7.38 -9.50
N TYR A 725 32.57 -6.82 -9.25
CA TYR A 725 32.82 -6.09 -8.01
C TYR A 725 32.01 -4.79 -7.87
N SER A 726 31.74 -4.10 -8.98
CA SER A 726 30.88 -2.91 -8.98
C SER A 726 29.42 -3.26 -8.67
N LEU A 727 28.90 -4.32 -9.30
CA LEU A 727 27.56 -4.85 -9.00
C LEU A 727 27.45 -5.27 -7.53
N PHE A 728 28.42 -6.06 -7.06
CA PHE A 728 28.43 -6.59 -5.70
C PHE A 728 28.48 -5.50 -4.62
N ASN A 729 29.34 -4.48 -4.78
CA ASN A 729 29.40 -3.38 -3.81
C ASN A 729 28.15 -2.50 -3.87
N MET A 730 27.57 -2.28 -5.06
CA MET A 730 26.32 -1.53 -5.19
C MET A 730 25.15 -2.26 -4.50
N ASP A 731 25.05 -3.57 -4.68
CA ASP A 731 24.09 -4.41 -3.94
C ASP A 731 24.30 -4.27 -2.44
N ALA A 732 25.55 -4.38 -1.94
CA ALA A 732 25.83 -4.21 -0.52
C ALA A 732 25.43 -2.83 0.02
N MET A 733 25.70 -1.74 -0.72
CA MET A 733 25.30 -0.38 -0.34
C MET A 733 23.77 -0.21 -0.28
N CYS A 734 23.04 -0.75 -1.27
CA CYS A 734 21.58 -0.74 -1.28
C CYS A 734 20.98 -1.61 -0.17
N ASN A 735 21.54 -2.79 0.07
CA ASN A 735 21.12 -3.70 1.14
C ASN A 735 21.29 -3.02 2.51
N LEU A 736 22.37 -2.27 2.70
CA LEU A 736 22.61 -1.50 3.92
C LEU A 736 21.54 -0.42 4.14
N ALA A 737 21.21 0.34 3.09
CA ALA A 737 20.18 1.37 3.16
C ALA A 737 18.80 0.78 3.41
N GLU A 738 18.46 -0.37 2.84
CA GLU A 738 17.20 -1.06 3.11
C GLU A 738 17.08 -1.49 4.58
N ILE A 739 18.17 -1.96 5.20
CA ILE A 739 18.17 -2.38 6.61
C ILE A 739 18.09 -1.18 7.56
N LEU A 740 18.81 -0.10 7.27
CA LEU A 740 19.02 1.00 8.22
C LEU A 740 18.11 2.21 8.05
N SER A 741 17.44 2.36 6.91
CA SER A 741 16.59 3.54 6.69
C SER A 741 15.35 3.51 7.58
N THR A 742 15.01 4.66 8.14
CA THR A 742 13.73 4.92 8.82
C THR A 742 13.06 6.14 8.17
N PRO A 743 11.79 6.43 8.48
CA PRO A 743 11.16 7.67 8.04
C PRO A 743 11.92 8.93 8.46
N ASP A 744 12.55 8.91 9.64
CA ASP A 744 13.28 10.06 10.20
C ASP A 744 14.74 10.14 9.73
N ASP A 745 15.37 9.00 9.43
CA ASP A 745 16.73 8.93 8.92
C ASP A 745 16.81 7.98 7.71
N ASN A 746 16.53 8.53 6.53
CA ASN A 746 16.43 7.77 5.29
C ASN A 746 17.75 7.82 4.50
N LEU A 747 18.45 6.69 4.43
CA LEU A 747 19.73 6.60 3.72
C LEU A 747 19.58 6.63 2.19
N TRP A 748 18.38 6.37 1.65
CA TRP A 748 18.09 6.48 0.23
C TRP A 748 18.08 7.95 -0.26
N GLU A 749 17.69 8.87 0.63
CA GLU A 749 17.66 10.32 0.35
C GLU A 749 18.94 11.04 0.82
N PHE A 750 19.82 10.33 1.51
CA PHE A 750 21.08 10.92 1.97
C PHE A 750 22.00 11.26 0.80
N GLN A 751 22.51 12.48 0.81
CA GLN A 751 23.48 12.99 -0.15
C GLN A 751 24.62 13.70 0.58
N THR A 752 25.84 13.43 0.15
CA THR A 752 27.04 14.15 0.60
C THR A 752 27.09 15.57 0.04
N PRO A 753 27.86 16.51 0.64
CA PRO A 753 27.96 17.88 0.13
C PRO A 753 28.43 18.01 -1.32
N ASP A 754 29.24 17.05 -1.81
CA ASP A 754 29.72 16.94 -3.19
C ASP A 754 28.79 16.12 -4.11
N GLY A 755 27.61 15.75 -3.62
CA GLY A 755 26.53 15.20 -4.44
C GLY A 755 26.53 13.69 -4.62
N LYS A 756 27.42 12.93 -3.96
CA LYS A 756 27.40 11.44 -3.98
C LYS A 756 26.19 10.93 -3.20
N SER A 757 25.49 9.97 -3.79
CA SER A 757 24.26 9.34 -3.25
C SER A 757 24.05 7.96 -3.87
N LEU A 758 23.20 7.12 -3.26
CA LEU A 758 22.81 5.84 -3.86
C LEU A 758 22.11 6.02 -5.21
N LYS A 759 21.31 7.09 -5.35
CA LYS A 759 20.72 7.48 -6.63
C LYS A 759 21.78 7.64 -7.72
N LYS A 760 22.88 8.35 -7.41
CA LYS A 760 24.00 8.54 -8.35
C LYS A 760 24.73 7.24 -8.67
N GLY A 761 24.93 6.37 -7.67
CA GLY A 761 25.50 5.04 -7.89
C GLY A 761 24.64 4.18 -8.83
N MET A 762 23.32 4.21 -8.66
CA MET A 762 22.37 3.54 -9.54
C MET A 762 22.35 4.13 -10.95
N GLU A 763 22.34 5.46 -11.08
CA GLU A 763 22.43 6.15 -12.37
C GLU A 763 23.72 5.80 -13.13
N TYR A 764 24.83 5.57 -12.41
CA TYR A 764 26.08 5.10 -12.99
C TYR A 764 26.01 3.66 -13.48
N ILE A 765 25.55 2.71 -12.65
CA ILE A 765 25.65 1.27 -12.95
C ILE A 765 24.52 0.76 -13.85
N TYR A 766 23.32 1.34 -13.75
CA TYR A 766 22.11 0.85 -14.44
C TYR A 766 22.22 0.77 -15.97
N PRO A 767 22.84 1.73 -16.68
CA PRO A 767 23.05 1.63 -18.12
C PRO A 767 23.89 0.41 -18.54
N TYR A 768 24.80 -0.05 -17.68
CA TYR A 768 25.63 -1.23 -17.95
C TYR A 768 24.94 -2.55 -17.57
N ILE A 769 24.01 -2.51 -16.62
CA ILE A 769 23.15 -3.65 -16.30
C ILE A 769 22.20 -3.92 -17.47
N THR A 770 21.57 -2.88 -18.02
CA THR A 770 20.64 -3.00 -19.14
C THR A 770 21.34 -3.30 -20.46
N ASP A 771 22.57 -2.81 -20.64
CA ASP A 771 23.38 -3.07 -21.83
C ASP A 771 24.85 -3.26 -21.44
N LYS A 772 25.21 -4.50 -21.12
CA LYS A 772 26.56 -4.92 -20.72
C LYS A 772 27.63 -4.60 -21.78
N SER A 773 27.24 -4.40 -23.05
CA SER A 773 28.19 -4.05 -24.12
C SER A 773 28.76 -2.64 -23.99
N LYS A 774 28.10 -1.76 -23.22
CA LYS A 774 28.55 -0.39 -22.95
C LYS A 774 29.60 -0.28 -21.85
N TRP A 775 29.92 -1.38 -21.17
CA TRP A 775 30.89 -1.38 -20.08
C TRP A 775 32.28 -0.91 -20.56
N PRO A 776 32.83 0.20 -20.00
CA PRO A 776 34.03 0.82 -20.55
C PRO A 776 35.35 0.23 -20.03
N PHE A 777 35.30 -0.70 -19.07
CA PHE A 777 36.48 -1.32 -18.46
C PHE A 777 36.71 -2.74 -18.99
N ALA A 778 37.80 -3.37 -18.54
CA ALA A 778 38.11 -4.75 -18.87
C ALA A 778 36.95 -5.69 -18.49
N LYS A 779 36.76 -6.74 -19.31
CA LYS A 779 35.82 -7.81 -19.01
C LYS A 779 36.30 -8.61 -17.79
N ASP A 780 35.35 -9.03 -16.97
CA ASP A 780 35.63 -9.92 -15.84
C ASP A 780 36.24 -11.24 -16.30
N ILE A 781 37.40 -11.58 -15.73
CA ILE A 781 38.05 -12.87 -16.04
C ILE A 781 37.14 -14.03 -15.60
N TYR A 782 37.00 -15.06 -16.46
CA TYR A 782 36.24 -16.29 -16.24
C TYR A 782 34.71 -16.20 -16.06
N ILE A 783 34.17 -15.05 -15.64
CA ILE A 783 32.75 -14.93 -15.22
C ILE A 783 31.97 -13.84 -15.96
N TRP A 784 32.56 -13.22 -16.99
CA TRP A 784 31.93 -12.13 -17.75
C TRP A 784 30.52 -12.48 -18.25
N ASP A 785 30.34 -13.70 -18.77
CA ASP A 785 29.08 -14.13 -19.39
C ASP A 785 27.98 -14.48 -18.39
N GLU A 786 28.34 -14.68 -17.11
CA GLU A 786 27.38 -14.98 -16.04
C GLU A 786 26.67 -13.72 -15.49
N TRP A 787 27.16 -12.52 -15.84
CA TRP A 787 26.58 -11.24 -15.41
C TRP A 787 25.68 -10.60 -16.48
N PRO A 788 24.72 -9.73 -16.10
CA PRO A 788 24.26 -9.51 -14.72
C PRO A 788 23.27 -10.60 -14.27
N ALA A 789 23.29 -10.91 -12.99
CA ALA A 789 22.23 -11.67 -12.31
C ALA A 789 21.17 -10.72 -11.76
N ARG A 790 20.08 -11.24 -11.19
CA ARG A 790 19.03 -10.48 -10.49
C ARG A 790 19.60 -9.74 -9.25
N GLN A 791 20.17 -8.56 -9.48
CA GLN A 791 20.83 -7.72 -8.47
C GLN A 791 19.83 -7.13 -7.47
N SER A 792 20.13 -7.17 -6.17
CA SER A 792 19.23 -6.64 -5.13
C SER A 792 19.13 -5.10 -5.15
N SER A 793 20.16 -4.42 -5.65
CA SER A 793 20.16 -2.96 -5.84
C SER A 793 19.05 -2.49 -6.76
N LEU A 794 18.72 -3.23 -7.84
CA LEU A 794 17.60 -2.89 -8.72
C LEU A 794 16.25 -2.96 -8.00
N LEU A 795 16.05 -3.98 -7.16
CA LEU A 795 14.83 -4.14 -6.39
C LEU A 795 14.66 -2.98 -5.41
N PHE A 796 15.67 -2.76 -4.57
CA PHE A 796 15.55 -1.79 -3.49
C PHE A 796 15.58 -0.35 -4.00
N ALA A 797 16.42 -0.01 -4.97
CA ALA A 797 16.38 1.31 -5.60
C ALA A 797 15.09 1.52 -6.41
N GLY A 798 14.58 0.46 -7.06
CA GLY A 798 13.30 0.50 -7.77
C GLY A 798 12.14 0.87 -6.85
N LEU A 799 12.15 0.39 -5.61
CA LEU A 799 11.13 0.69 -4.61
C LEU A 799 11.38 2.01 -3.88
N ALA A 800 12.62 2.33 -3.55
CA ALA A 800 12.98 3.55 -2.84
C ALA A 800 12.74 4.80 -3.69
N TYR A 801 13.04 4.72 -4.99
CA TYR A 801 12.88 5.83 -5.94
C TYR A 801 11.67 5.68 -6.87
N GLU A 802 10.82 4.67 -6.63
CA GLU A 802 9.62 4.39 -7.41
C GLU A 802 9.87 4.28 -8.93
N LYS A 803 10.95 3.57 -9.27
CA LYS A 803 11.48 3.37 -10.62
C LYS A 803 11.01 2.03 -11.21
N GLU A 804 9.91 2.07 -11.94
CA GLU A 804 9.34 0.91 -12.67
C GLU A 804 10.37 0.23 -13.57
N GLU A 805 11.22 1.01 -14.26
CA GLU A 805 12.25 0.49 -15.15
C GLU A 805 13.26 -0.42 -14.41
N TYR A 806 13.57 -0.13 -13.14
CA TYR A 806 14.48 -0.95 -12.34
C TYR A 806 13.81 -2.27 -11.93
N ILE A 807 12.53 -2.22 -11.55
CA ILE A 807 11.74 -3.41 -11.21
C ILE A 807 11.56 -4.33 -12.42
N HIS A 808 11.26 -3.76 -13.60
CA HIS A 808 11.17 -4.53 -14.84
C HIS A 808 12.51 -5.18 -15.20
N THR A 809 13.61 -4.44 -15.08
CA THR A 809 14.95 -4.99 -15.32
C THR A 809 15.23 -6.13 -14.35
N PHE A 810 15.00 -5.93 -13.05
CA PHE A 810 15.17 -6.94 -12.01
C PHE A 810 14.42 -8.25 -12.33
N LEU A 811 13.16 -8.16 -12.73
CA LEU A 811 12.34 -9.32 -13.07
C LEU A 811 12.82 -10.02 -14.35
N SER A 812 13.38 -9.29 -15.30
CA SER A 812 13.91 -9.84 -16.57
C SER A 812 15.24 -10.58 -16.43
N LEU A 813 16.02 -10.30 -15.38
CA LEU A 813 17.34 -10.89 -15.17
C LEU A 813 17.26 -12.32 -14.60
N PRO A 814 18.27 -13.18 -14.88
CA PRO A 814 18.30 -14.55 -14.40
C PRO A 814 18.16 -14.65 -12.87
N ALA A 815 17.13 -15.39 -12.43
CA ALA A 815 16.85 -15.65 -11.01
C ALA A 815 17.67 -16.81 -10.44
N THR A 816 18.03 -17.77 -11.31
CA THR A 816 18.78 -18.97 -10.96
C THR A 816 20.14 -18.92 -11.66
N PHE A 817 21.19 -19.17 -10.89
CA PHE A 817 22.58 -19.22 -11.38
C PHE A 817 23.30 -20.38 -10.69
N THR A 818 24.13 -21.10 -11.45
CA THR A 818 24.83 -22.30 -10.99
C THR A 818 26.33 -22.08 -10.78
N HIS A 819 26.89 -21.00 -11.37
CA HIS A 819 28.31 -20.70 -11.22
C HIS A 819 28.64 -20.34 -9.76
N PRO A 820 29.54 -21.07 -9.07
CA PRO A 820 29.78 -20.90 -7.63
C PRO A 820 30.18 -19.47 -7.22
N GLU A 821 30.89 -18.77 -8.10
CA GLU A 821 31.30 -17.39 -7.84
C GLU A 821 30.13 -16.39 -7.89
N VAL A 822 29.18 -16.58 -8.80
CA VAL A 822 27.96 -15.75 -8.82
C VAL A 822 27.13 -16.02 -7.59
N ILE A 823 26.99 -17.30 -7.21
CA ILE A 823 26.31 -17.70 -5.97
C ILE A 823 26.91 -17.00 -4.75
N ARG A 824 28.23 -16.90 -4.67
CA ARG A 824 28.91 -16.21 -3.57
C ARG A 824 28.69 -14.68 -3.61
N ASN A 825 28.63 -14.10 -4.80
CA ASN A 825 28.55 -12.64 -4.99
C ASN A 825 27.10 -12.11 -5.13
N VAL A 826 26.06 -12.93 -4.92
CA VAL A 826 24.67 -12.47 -4.85
C VAL A 826 24.00 -13.00 -3.57
N PRO A 827 24.44 -12.56 -2.39
CA PRO A 827 23.98 -13.11 -1.11
C PRO A 827 22.53 -12.74 -0.77
N VAL A 828 22.02 -11.61 -1.27
CA VAL A 828 20.62 -11.19 -1.12
C VAL A 828 19.88 -11.49 -2.42
N ARG A 829 18.94 -12.44 -2.39
CA ARG A 829 18.27 -12.97 -3.60
C ARG A 829 16.82 -13.42 -3.40
N HIS A 830 16.24 -13.25 -2.20
CA HIS A 830 14.87 -13.67 -1.89
C HIS A 830 13.97 -12.46 -1.60
N PRO A 831 13.36 -11.81 -2.60
CA PRO A 831 12.61 -10.56 -2.42
C PRO A 831 11.52 -10.62 -1.35
N ILE A 832 10.80 -11.74 -1.24
CA ILE A 832 9.62 -11.86 -0.37
C ILE A 832 9.90 -11.50 1.10
N ILE A 833 11.05 -11.92 1.66
CA ILE A 833 11.42 -11.60 3.04
C ILE A 833 11.81 -10.14 3.26
N TRP A 834 12.00 -9.37 2.18
CA TRP A 834 12.30 -7.94 2.21
C TRP A 834 11.06 -7.08 1.93
N LEU A 835 10.22 -7.50 0.99
CA LEU A 835 9.06 -6.72 0.50
C LEU A 835 7.84 -6.74 1.42
N THR A 836 7.78 -7.71 2.32
CA THR A 836 6.64 -7.84 3.21
C THR A 836 6.79 -6.82 4.34
N LYS A 837 6.05 -5.72 4.27
CA LYS A 837 6.01 -4.70 5.34
C LYS A 837 5.77 -5.36 6.68
N ILE A 838 6.54 -5.00 7.69
CA ILE A 838 6.19 -5.26 9.09
C ILE A 838 4.97 -4.37 9.34
N ASN A 839 3.81 -4.99 9.65
CA ASN A 839 2.55 -4.25 9.78
C ASN A 839 2.49 -3.54 11.13
#